data_AF-A0A350AQ21-F1
#
_entry.id   AF-A0A350AQ21-F1
#
_cell.length_a   1.000
_cell.length_b   1.000
_cell.length_c   1.000
_cell.angle_alpha   90.00
_cell.angle_beta   90.00
_cell.angle_gamma   90.00
#
_symmetry.space_group_name_H-M   'P 1'
#
loop_
_entity.id
_entity.type
_entity.pdbx_description
1 polymer ?
#
loop_
_entity_poly.entity_id
_entity_poly.type
_entity_poly.pdbx_seq_one_letter_code
_entity_poly.pdbx_strand_id
1 'polypeptide(L)'
;MLRRLISPAVLAVLCPVIASAANSQWVGSSGSEWDAAQNWSRGEVPSSGLSRDTAILASGDVVAVSSNVAMTPQSVDIIMRTNAVLTVSADFANIGNFNFGQQGGGVNLLHDSGTLVSTGNFEIGKGTHSRSNYLMESGAILENSQKITVYSQGILSLEEGAFVLAEDLEVKSSGTIQFNVGESNTGLIDVDGALTIAPDAKLILDFSNYRGGGGLFNIIDYNSITSELLDTNFLTVGMEAGANVFQAESNGSVNQVSVDYIPESRPFENLWFSLSPNTGNGAEDVALNSGRYIETVNAPGIERISYNDGNGIIYETRWSGNDYNGDDVRDVVTVRFRVDAYNGSGFAYSSVPGQSEVTTLGGVATVSTSGNKWGVVGGQRNEEVNIGQTLKFTYLDATVDTPGLEVDFLGFREATLSRFSGKEHKHIIGVGSGLNSGVFTNTNAGNNRFSLDGASEVYFTGAGSLPNNNGAFWGWSVGKIGLELKVKDLSQSNFAQNISDYSDIPAGPSYLDPYPAETDSNNYPEFSWDTVPRWLAVRNTREIPDDQVDDIADNYQIVMLEKSNAQGAAYQDLGTARIAKRLKDRSPNIFNTFYRNTVIHYPGNTFDSLFEEELDDWARSRTVGGERIYLDRNGRDITTKADGSLSERYTYNAENAGLRDWWVNAAVSIFGNAHNDKNGNTIIGADVIDAIFLDRISEGDQPLVDENGNPASGYVQMIQELRDRVNSQYGDKLIVGNTLRSENNNGDREMMRLMEGSYLERWTFENKNSTPKQNRGESVINTIRLMREALSLGKIIMLQSGPISFIETGDNLADSSSSADEYASKVDFALGVFLIVAEEYAYFSYQDSVNAGKSAGVDTPRWMWDSSNIPVLQRPLGQPLGDPQQVGYVYVRSFENADVWINVDTRESNVLWKTSIGVSGSQGSGQAETNKNYDLTGKGKVLGTSDRFHFMSKPLLSDGEIVLRVDSISAGSGKGLGGVMFRKDLSANAPFVGIVVNQSGDTSMNYRTSASDRVLVRGTKTVGGSNPKWIKLVRSGDSYTAYVSVDKSSWTYVYNTSADLGLTPDVGIFTVPQGPGDSQAMVGDLEIR
;
A
#
# COMPACT_ATOMS: atom_id res chain seq x y z
N MET A 1 -35.07 22.22 9.27
CA MET A 1 -35.08 22.91 10.63
C MET A 1 -34.66 24.39 10.62
N LEU A 2 -33.80 24.86 9.69
CA LEU A 2 -33.31 26.26 9.64
C LEU A 2 -34.39 27.30 9.25
N ARG A 3 -35.30 27.00 8.32
CA ARG A 3 -36.45 27.88 7.97
C ARG A 3 -37.47 28.05 9.09
N ARG A 4 -37.51 27.12 10.05
CA ARG A 4 -38.46 27.14 11.18
C ARG A 4 -37.93 27.90 12.40
N LEU A 5 -36.65 28.28 12.41
CA LEU A 5 -36.05 29.22 13.38
C LEU A 5 -35.88 30.64 12.82
N ILE A 6 -35.89 30.81 11.50
CA ILE A 6 -35.74 32.10 10.82
C ILE A 6 -36.87 32.23 9.80
N SER A 7 -37.84 33.11 10.06
CA SER A 7 -38.96 33.28 9.15
C SER A 7 -38.48 33.74 7.76
N PRO A 8 -39.21 33.37 6.67
CA PRO A 8 -38.90 33.83 5.30
C PRO A 8 -38.82 35.36 5.17
N ALA A 9 -39.37 36.09 6.14
CA ALA A 9 -39.34 37.54 6.19
C ALA A 9 -37.99 38.14 6.64
N VAL A 10 -37.06 37.36 7.21
CA VAL A 10 -35.79 37.91 7.73
C VAL A 10 -34.70 38.01 6.66
N LEU A 11 -34.65 37.11 5.66
CA LEU A 11 -33.71 37.26 4.53
C LEU A 11 -34.20 38.23 3.44
N ALA A 12 -35.53 38.36 3.27
CA ALA A 12 -36.10 39.32 2.32
C ALA A 12 -35.84 40.81 2.70
N VAL A 13 -35.40 41.09 3.93
CA VAL A 13 -35.24 42.46 4.47
C VAL A 13 -33.82 43.02 4.29
N LEU A 14 -32.85 42.26 3.76
CA LEU A 14 -31.47 42.75 3.58
C LEU A 14 -31.09 43.27 2.17
N CYS A 15 -31.98 43.22 1.17
CA CYS A 15 -31.66 43.79 -0.15
C CYS A 15 -32.75 44.75 -0.67
N PRO A 16 -32.67 46.06 -0.38
CA PRO A 16 -33.19 47.05 -1.31
C PRO A 16 -32.30 47.06 -2.56
N VAL A 17 -32.93 46.78 -3.70
CA VAL A 17 -32.41 46.83 -5.07
C VAL A 17 -31.40 47.96 -5.28
N ILE A 18 -30.12 47.58 -5.42
CA ILE A 18 -29.16 48.21 -6.33
C ILE A 18 -28.35 47.06 -6.94
N ALA A 19 -28.56 46.77 -8.22
CA ALA A 19 -27.71 45.85 -8.94
C ALA A 19 -26.29 46.47 -9.02
N SER A 20 -25.32 45.87 -8.35
CA SER A 20 -23.90 46.11 -8.62
C SER A 20 -23.26 44.77 -8.96
N ALA A 21 -23.29 44.40 -10.25
CA ALA A 21 -22.35 43.43 -10.78
C ALA A 21 -20.99 44.14 -10.81
N ALA A 22 -20.15 43.88 -9.82
CA ALA A 22 -18.79 44.39 -9.81
C ALA A 22 -17.87 43.21 -10.11
N ASN A 23 -17.74 42.89 -11.41
CA ASN A 23 -16.78 41.96 -12.03
C ASN A 23 -17.30 40.58 -12.50
N SER A 24 -18.51 40.48 -13.06
CA SER A 24 -18.85 39.32 -13.90
C SER A 24 -17.92 39.28 -15.12
N GLN A 25 -17.25 38.15 -15.37
CA GLN A 25 -16.34 37.98 -16.53
C GLN A 25 -16.94 36.99 -17.54
N TRP A 26 -17.02 37.41 -18.81
CA TRP A 26 -17.38 36.59 -19.96
C TRP A 26 -16.14 36.24 -20.80
N VAL A 27 -16.02 34.99 -21.26
CA VAL A 27 -14.82 34.49 -21.98
C VAL A 27 -15.02 34.37 -23.50
N GLY A 28 -16.24 34.61 -24.02
CA GLY A 28 -16.55 34.53 -25.46
C GLY A 28 -16.18 35.77 -26.26
N SER A 29 -15.70 35.61 -27.51
CA SER A 29 -15.20 36.69 -28.38
C SER A 29 -16.26 37.63 -28.97
N SER A 30 -17.55 37.36 -28.75
CA SER A 30 -18.67 38.24 -29.12
C SER A 30 -19.77 38.16 -28.06
N GLY A 31 -20.21 39.31 -27.54
CA GLY A 31 -21.26 39.38 -26.51
C GLY A 31 -20.82 39.97 -25.16
N SER A 32 -20.01 41.05 -25.16
CA SER A 32 -19.66 41.85 -23.96
C SER A 32 -20.86 42.53 -23.27
N GLU A 33 -22.07 42.05 -23.52
CA GLU A 33 -23.32 42.58 -23.00
C GLU A 33 -23.62 41.96 -21.61
N TRP A 34 -23.12 40.76 -21.27
CA TRP A 34 -23.37 40.15 -19.95
C TRP A 34 -22.52 40.71 -18.80
N ASP A 35 -21.56 41.59 -19.11
CA ASP A 35 -20.81 42.38 -18.11
C ASP A 35 -21.67 43.50 -17.46
N ALA A 36 -22.90 43.69 -17.93
CA ALA A 36 -23.83 44.70 -17.43
C ALA A 36 -25.09 44.05 -16.83
N ALA A 37 -25.35 44.34 -15.55
CA ALA A 37 -26.49 43.80 -14.78
C ALA A 37 -27.87 43.99 -15.45
N GLN A 38 -28.00 44.97 -16.35
CA GLN A 38 -29.22 45.27 -17.11
C GLN A 38 -29.55 44.29 -18.25
N ASN A 39 -28.70 43.30 -18.54
CA ASN A 39 -28.96 42.29 -19.57
C ASN A 39 -29.53 40.98 -19.00
N TRP A 40 -29.25 40.66 -17.73
CA TRP A 40 -29.93 39.59 -16.98
C TRP A 40 -31.43 39.85 -16.75
N SER A 41 -31.86 41.11 -16.89
CA SER A 41 -33.27 41.51 -16.80
C SER A 41 -34.03 41.50 -18.13
N ARG A 42 -33.37 41.21 -19.27
CA ARG A 42 -33.98 41.24 -20.62
C ARG A 42 -34.54 39.92 -21.13
N GLY A 43 -34.26 38.79 -20.48
CA GLY A 43 -34.92 37.50 -20.77
C GLY A 43 -34.38 36.71 -21.97
N GLU A 44 -33.20 37.04 -22.49
CA GLU A 44 -32.56 36.26 -23.57
C GLU A 44 -31.06 36.07 -23.27
N VAL A 45 -30.55 34.85 -23.46
CA VAL A 45 -29.10 34.54 -23.40
C VAL A 45 -28.50 34.68 -24.81
N PRO A 46 -27.51 35.57 -25.03
CA PRO A 46 -26.78 35.64 -26.29
C PRO A 46 -26.04 34.33 -26.55
N SER A 47 -26.12 33.84 -27.78
CA SER A 47 -25.33 32.72 -28.27
C SER A 47 -24.13 33.27 -29.04
N SER A 48 -22.93 32.78 -28.75
CA SER A 48 -21.73 33.10 -29.54
C SER A 48 -21.68 32.36 -30.88
N GLY A 49 -22.62 31.43 -31.12
CA GLY A 49 -22.58 30.49 -32.22
C GLY A 49 -21.66 29.27 -31.98
N LEU A 50 -20.97 29.20 -30.84
CA LEU A 50 -20.15 28.05 -30.43
C LEU A 50 -21.01 26.90 -29.90
N SER A 51 -20.41 25.72 -29.73
CA SER A 51 -21.12 24.53 -29.22
C SER A 51 -21.50 24.64 -27.72
N ARG A 52 -20.85 25.52 -26.95
CA ARG A 52 -21.04 25.71 -25.51
C ARG A 52 -20.53 27.10 -25.07
N ASP A 53 -21.33 27.86 -24.32
CA ASP A 53 -21.00 29.18 -23.78
C ASP A 53 -20.84 29.14 -22.24
N THR A 54 -20.10 30.07 -21.60
CA THR A 54 -19.85 30.06 -20.14
C THR A 54 -20.00 31.46 -19.49
N ALA A 55 -20.80 31.56 -18.43
CA ALA A 55 -20.94 32.74 -17.57
C ALA A 55 -20.34 32.50 -16.18
N ILE A 56 -19.60 33.46 -15.62
CA ILE A 56 -19.01 33.36 -14.27
C ILE A 56 -19.54 34.52 -13.40
N LEU A 57 -20.17 34.20 -12.28
CA LEU A 57 -20.49 35.13 -11.20
C LEU A 57 -19.35 35.04 -10.18
N ALA A 58 -18.63 36.15 -9.98
CA ALA A 58 -17.47 36.19 -9.11
C ALA A 58 -17.88 36.20 -7.62
N SER A 59 -16.90 35.97 -6.74
CA SER A 59 -17.12 35.90 -5.30
C SER A 59 -17.79 37.18 -4.77
N GLY A 60 -18.94 37.04 -4.12
CA GLY A 60 -19.69 38.16 -3.53
C GLY A 60 -20.58 38.95 -4.51
N ASP A 61 -20.66 38.55 -5.79
CA ASP A 61 -21.57 39.18 -6.75
C ASP A 61 -23.04 38.98 -6.35
N VAL A 62 -23.90 39.98 -6.62
CA VAL A 62 -25.36 39.85 -6.43
C VAL A 62 -26.07 40.13 -7.75
N VAL A 63 -26.70 39.11 -8.33
CA VAL A 63 -27.36 39.14 -9.64
C VAL A 63 -28.84 38.84 -9.47
N ALA A 64 -29.72 39.59 -10.16
CA ALA A 64 -31.15 39.35 -10.14
C ALA A 64 -31.71 39.16 -11.56
N VAL A 65 -32.49 38.09 -11.76
CA VAL A 65 -33.20 37.77 -13.01
C VAL A 65 -34.68 37.98 -12.78
N SER A 66 -35.27 38.92 -13.51
CA SER A 66 -36.66 39.38 -13.33
C SER A 66 -37.56 39.16 -14.55
N SER A 67 -37.10 38.40 -15.54
CA SER A 67 -37.87 38.05 -16.75
C SER A 67 -37.58 36.60 -17.19
N ASN A 68 -38.47 36.00 -18.00
CA ASN A 68 -38.27 34.65 -18.56
C ASN A 68 -36.97 34.62 -19.36
N VAL A 69 -36.02 33.77 -19.00
CA VAL A 69 -34.81 33.54 -19.81
C VAL A 69 -35.11 32.45 -20.84
N ALA A 70 -35.31 32.83 -22.10
CA ALA A 70 -35.43 31.87 -23.20
C ALA A 70 -34.04 31.56 -23.76
N MET A 71 -33.61 30.30 -23.66
CA MET A 71 -32.30 29.87 -24.17
C MET A 71 -32.39 29.48 -25.65
N THR A 72 -31.31 29.78 -26.37
CA THR A 72 -31.08 29.27 -27.73
C THR A 72 -30.82 27.74 -27.70
N PRO A 73 -30.79 27.03 -28.84
CA PRO A 73 -30.55 25.57 -28.89
C PRO A 73 -29.15 25.11 -28.42
N GLN A 74 -28.30 26.01 -27.95
CA GLN A 74 -26.91 25.74 -27.56
C GLN A 74 -26.78 25.65 -26.04
N SER A 75 -25.77 24.92 -25.55
CA SER A 75 -25.61 24.70 -24.10
C SER A 75 -24.86 25.86 -23.44
N VAL A 76 -25.21 26.18 -22.19
CA VAL A 76 -24.56 27.25 -21.41
C VAL A 76 -24.13 26.72 -20.05
N ASP A 77 -22.93 27.06 -19.62
CA ASP A 77 -22.44 26.83 -18.27
C ASP A 77 -22.55 28.12 -17.45
N ILE A 78 -23.05 28.04 -16.22
CA ILE A 78 -23.05 29.16 -15.29
C ILE A 78 -22.26 28.72 -14.06
N ILE A 79 -21.23 29.47 -13.68
CA ILE A 79 -20.38 29.19 -12.53
C ILE A 79 -20.58 30.30 -11.50
N MET A 80 -21.17 29.97 -10.35
CA MET A 80 -21.33 30.90 -9.23
C MET A 80 -20.24 30.65 -8.21
N ARG A 81 -19.37 31.61 -7.92
CA ARG A 81 -18.27 31.49 -6.94
C ARG A 81 -18.71 31.82 -5.51
N THR A 82 -17.87 31.49 -4.55
CA THR A 82 -18.06 31.68 -3.10
C THR A 82 -18.77 33.00 -2.73
N ASN A 83 -19.84 32.92 -1.93
CA ASN A 83 -20.66 34.07 -1.49
C ASN A 83 -21.39 34.86 -2.59
N ALA A 84 -21.41 34.42 -3.85
CA ALA A 84 -22.27 35.03 -4.85
C ALA A 84 -23.75 34.73 -4.55
N VAL A 85 -24.63 35.67 -4.90
CA VAL A 85 -26.08 35.57 -4.74
C VAL A 85 -26.77 35.74 -6.09
N LEU A 86 -27.57 34.76 -6.51
CA LEU A 86 -28.41 34.83 -7.70
C LEU A 86 -29.88 34.76 -7.30
N THR A 87 -30.62 35.85 -7.50
CA THR A 87 -32.07 35.90 -7.24
C THR A 87 -32.86 35.82 -8.54
N VAL A 88 -33.68 34.77 -8.70
CA VAL A 88 -34.62 34.63 -9.81
C VAL A 88 -36.01 34.96 -9.30
N SER A 89 -36.47 36.19 -9.53
CA SER A 89 -37.79 36.66 -9.10
C SER A 89 -38.77 36.68 -10.28
N ALA A 90 -39.57 35.61 -10.41
CA ALA A 90 -40.63 35.52 -11.40
C ALA A 90 -42.00 35.60 -10.73
N ASP A 91 -42.59 36.80 -10.71
CA ASP A 91 -44.02 37.03 -10.54
C ASP A 91 -44.33 38.28 -11.39
N PHE A 92 -45.32 38.37 -12.29
CA PHE A 92 -46.75 38.38 -12.03
C PHE A 92 -47.52 37.91 -13.28
N ALA A 93 -48.37 36.91 -13.13
CA ALA A 93 -49.46 36.51 -14.04
C ALA A 93 -49.15 36.16 -15.52
N ASN A 94 -47.95 36.39 -16.07
CA ASN A 94 -47.61 36.09 -17.48
C ASN A 94 -46.14 35.67 -17.74
N ILE A 95 -45.37 35.33 -16.70
CA ILE A 95 -43.98 34.87 -16.85
C ILE A 95 -43.92 33.42 -16.37
N GLY A 96 -44.00 32.50 -17.33
CA GLY A 96 -44.42 31.12 -17.09
C GLY A 96 -43.44 30.21 -16.36
N ASN A 97 -42.11 30.28 -16.55
CA ASN A 97 -41.13 29.34 -15.92
C ASN A 97 -39.68 29.83 -16.09
N PHE A 98 -38.79 29.56 -15.12
CA PHE A 98 -37.33 29.59 -15.31
C PHE A 98 -36.89 28.23 -15.91
N ASN A 99 -36.92 28.14 -17.25
CA ASN A 99 -36.72 26.89 -17.99
C ASN A 99 -35.28 26.72 -18.44
N PHE A 100 -34.55 25.76 -17.87
CA PHE A 100 -33.32 25.28 -18.50
C PHE A 100 -33.65 24.37 -19.71
N GLY A 101 -33.30 24.83 -20.92
CA GLY A 101 -33.22 24.00 -22.12
C GLY A 101 -34.50 23.71 -22.93
N GLN A 102 -35.48 24.63 -22.93
CA GLN A 102 -36.77 24.46 -23.61
C GLN A 102 -36.69 24.21 -25.14
N GLN A 103 -35.55 24.49 -25.81
CA GLN A 103 -35.33 24.27 -27.25
C GLN A 103 -34.07 23.44 -27.60
N GLY A 104 -33.62 22.58 -26.69
CA GLY A 104 -32.63 21.53 -26.99
C GLY A 104 -31.15 21.83 -26.74
N GLY A 105 -30.84 23.01 -26.18
CA GLY A 105 -29.57 23.23 -25.46
C GLY A 105 -29.71 22.81 -23.99
N GLY A 106 -28.66 22.28 -23.36
CA GLY A 106 -28.64 21.98 -21.91
C GLY A 106 -27.98 23.10 -21.11
N VAL A 107 -28.27 23.21 -19.81
CA VAL A 107 -27.51 24.09 -18.91
C VAL A 107 -26.79 23.29 -17.86
N ASN A 108 -25.52 23.61 -17.64
CA ASN A 108 -24.80 23.15 -16.46
C ASN A 108 -24.59 24.33 -15.52
N LEU A 109 -25.31 24.34 -14.41
CA LEU A 109 -25.11 25.32 -13.34
C LEU A 109 -24.19 24.69 -12.30
N LEU A 110 -23.01 25.30 -12.10
CA LEU A 110 -22.08 25.00 -11.03
C LEU A 110 -22.20 26.07 -9.95
N HIS A 111 -22.46 25.66 -8.72
CA HIS A 111 -22.71 26.57 -7.61
C HIS A 111 -21.72 26.31 -6.46
N ASP A 112 -20.67 27.12 -6.44
CA ASP A 112 -19.57 27.15 -5.46
C ASP A 112 -19.96 28.07 -4.28
N SER A 113 -20.33 27.42 -3.16
CA SER A 113 -20.58 27.97 -1.82
C SER A 113 -21.35 29.32 -1.72
N GLY A 114 -22.32 29.56 -2.62
CA GLY A 114 -23.15 30.77 -2.70
C GLY A 114 -24.64 30.54 -2.35
N THR A 115 -25.51 31.51 -2.62
CA THR A 115 -26.96 31.37 -2.44
C THR A 115 -27.75 31.66 -3.73
N LEU A 116 -28.61 30.73 -4.16
CA LEU A 116 -29.60 30.94 -5.21
C LEU A 116 -30.99 31.04 -4.60
N VAL A 117 -31.71 32.13 -4.86
CA VAL A 117 -33.10 32.30 -4.40
C VAL A 117 -34.04 32.34 -5.61
N SER A 118 -35.01 31.44 -5.67
CA SER A 118 -36.03 31.40 -6.74
C SER A 118 -37.43 31.55 -6.16
N THR A 119 -38.19 32.53 -6.66
CA THR A 119 -39.55 32.79 -6.16
C THR A 119 -40.66 32.11 -6.97
N GLY A 120 -40.31 31.40 -8.06
CA GLY A 120 -41.22 30.71 -8.96
C GLY A 120 -40.90 29.22 -9.08
N ASN A 121 -41.59 28.49 -9.97
CA ASN A 121 -41.25 27.10 -10.26
C ASN A 121 -39.82 27.00 -10.82
N PHE A 122 -39.05 26.04 -10.30
CA PHE A 122 -37.68 25.79 -10.71
C PHE A 122 -37.59 24.42 -11.38
N GLU A 123 -37.27 24.38 -12.67
CA GLU A 123 -37.41 23.18 -13.50
C GLU A 123 -36.06 22.75 -14.10
N ILE A 124 -35.69 21.49 -13.89
CA ILE A 124 -34.39 20.91 -14.31
C ILE A 124 -34.65 19.84 -15.37
N GLY A 125 -34.05 20.00 -16.56
CA GLY A 125 -34.09 19.00 -17.65
C GLY A 125 -35.41 18.92 -18.42
N LYS A 126 -36.20 19.99 -18.46
CA LYS A 126 -37.52 20.01 -19.11
C LYS A 126 -37.39 20.04 -20.64
N GLY A 127 -37.84 18.96 -21.30
CA GLY A 127 -37.91 18.82 -22.77
C GLY A 127 -37.07 17.65 -23.31
N THR A 128 -37.40 17.12 -24.49
CA THR A 128 -36.81 15.87 -25.03
C THR A 128 -35.31 15.94 -25.39
N HIS A 129 -34.71 17.13 -25.33
CA HIS A 129 -33.30 17.39 -25.67
C HIS A 129 -32.57 18.22 -24.58
N SER A 130 -33.20 18.52 -23.44
CA SER A 130 -32.61 19.34 -22.37
C SER A 130 -31.80 18.48 -21.40
N ARG A 131 -30.49 18.35 -21.60
CA ARG A 131 -29.57 17.71 -20.64
C ARG A 131 -29.07 18.74 -19.63
N SER A 132 -29.98 19.21 -18.77
CA SER A 132 -29.62 20.27 -17.80
C SER A 132 -29.21 19.66 -16.46
N ASN A 133 -28.04 20.06 -15.98
CA ASN A 133 -27.47 19.61 -14.72
C ASN A 133 -27.33 20.81 -13.77
N TYR A 134 -27.65 20.60 -12.51
CA TYR A 134 -27.39 21.56 -11.46
C TYR A 134 -26.55 20.88 -10.38
N LEU A 135 -25.26 21.26 -10.31
CA LEU A 135 -24.33 20.80 -9.29
C LEU A 135 -24.16 21.89 -8.22
N MET A 136 -24.43 21.50 -6.97
CA MET A 136 -24.23 22.32 -5.78
C MET A 136 -23.04 21.77 -5.01
N GLU A 137 -21.95 22.56 -4.96
CA GLU A 137 -20.74 22.23 -4.22
C GLU A 137 -20.89 22.55 -2.72
N SER A 138 -19.88 22.21 -1.92
CA SER A 138 -19.92 22.36 -0.47
C SER A 138 -20.32 23.77 0.00
N GLY A 139 -21.34 23.84 0.86
CA GLY A 139 -21.86 25.08 1.44
C GLY A 139 -22.81 25.90 0.54
N ALA A 140 -23.14 25.43 -0.66
CA ALA A 140 -24.09 26.10 -1.55
C ALA A 140 -25.54 25.98 -1.04
N ILE A 141 -26.34 27.04 -1.19
CA ILE A 141 -27.73 27.10 -0.73
C ILE A 141 -28.68 27.40 -1.91
N LEU A 142 -29.67 26.56 -2.13
CA LEU A 142 -30.80 26.82 -3.04
C LEU A 142 -32.06 27.04 -2.22
N GLU A 143 -32.64 28.24 -2.26
CA GLU A 143 -33.95 28.52 -1.69
C GLU A 143 -34.99 28.71 -2.79
N ASN A 144 -36.02 27.88 -2.79
CA ASN A 144 -37.18 28.00 -3.65
C ASN A 144 -38.45 28.23 -2.83
N SER A 145 -39.25 29.23 -3.18
CA SER A 145 -40.51 29.53 -2.48
C SER A 145 -41.75 28.89 -3.12
N GLN A 146 -41.56 28.00 -4.10
CA GLN A 146 -42.61 27.30 -4.85
C GLN A 146 -42.15 25.85 -5.10
N LYS A 147 -42.35 25.33 -6.30
CA LYS A 147 -42.06 23.95 -6.65
C LYS A 147 -40.75 23.78 -7.43
N ILE A 148 -39.90 22.87 -6.98
CA ILE A 148 -38.79 22.32 -7.76
C ILE A 148 -39.28 21.08 -8.53
N THR A 149 -38.98 20.97 -9.82
CA THR A 149 -39.30 19.79 -10.65
C THR A 149 -38.09 19.29 -11.43
N VAL A 150 -37.73 18.02 -11.23
CA VAL A 150 -36.65 17.33 -11.96
C VAL A 150 -37.26 16.40 -13.01
N TYR A 151 -36.94 16.64 -14.29
CA TYR A 151 -37.47 15.88 -15.43
C TYR A 151 -36.51 14.77 -15.89
N SER A 152 -36.96 13.91 -16.80
CA SER A 152 -36.27 12.69 -17.28
C SER A 152 -34.87 12.87 -17.87
N GLN A 153 -34.42 14.10 -18.10
CA GLN A 153 -33.10 14.43 -18.65
C GLN A 153 -32.34 15.41 -17.74
N GLY A 154 -32.89 15.70 -16.56
CA GLY A 154 -32.34 16.61 -15.58
C GLY A 154 -31.65 15.89 -14.45
N ILE A 155 -30.54 16.46 -13.98
CA ILE A 155 -29.80 15.99 -12.80
C ILE A 155 -29.68 17.14 -11.81
N LEU A 156 -30.12 16.92 -10.56
CA LEU A 156 -29.82 17.79 -9.43
C LEU A 156 -28.80 17.07 -8.54
N SER A 157 -27.59 17.59 -8.46
CA SER A 157 -26.47 17.01 -7.72
C SER A 157 -26.10 17.88 -6.53
N LEU A 158 -25.94 17.27 -5.36
CA LEU A 158 -25.57 17.94 -4.12
C LEU A 158 -24.32 17.29 -3.51
N GLU A 159 -23.33 18.09 -3.14
CA GLU A 159 -22.16 17.66 -2.37
C GLU A 159 -22.35 17.84 -0.85
N GLU A 160 -21.39 17.36 -0.06
CA GLU A 160 -21.35 17.50 1.40
C GLU A 160 -21.50 18.97 1.82
N GLY A 161 -22.54 19.24 2.63
CA GLY A 161 -22.82 20.58 3.14
C GLY A 161 -23.61 21.49 2.19
N ALA A 162 -24.05 21.02 1.02
CA ALA A 162 -25.03 21.73 0.18
C ALA A 162 -26.45 21.62 0.76
N PHE A 163 -27.25 22.68 0.63
CA PHE A 163 -28.60 22.75 1.19
C PHE A 163 -29.64 23.24 0.17
N VAL A 164 -30.72 22.49 -0.01
CA VAL A 164 -31.90 22.91 -0.77
C VAL A 164 -33.06 23.15 0.19
N LEU A 165 -33.75 24.28 0.04
CA LEU A 165 -35.00 24.61 0.73
C LEU A 165 -36.08 24.78 -0.35
N ALA A 166 -37.17 24.02 -0.30
CA ALA A 166 -38.25 24.08 -1.29
C ALA A 166 -39.64 24.09 -0.63
N GLU A 167 -40.64 24.71 -1.28
CA GLU A 167 -42.03 24.52 -0.85
C GLU A 167 -42.50 23.12 -1.30
N ASP A 168 -42.38 22.77 -2.58
CA ASP A 168 -42.68 21.43 -3.10
C ASP A 168 -41.49 20.87 -3.91
N LEU A 169 -41.33 19.54 -3.91
CA LEU A 169 -40.36 18.85 -4.77
C LEU A 169 -41.04 17.72 -5.55
N GLU A 170 -40.86 17.72 -6.87
CA GLU A 170 -41.31 16.63 -7.75
C GLU A 170 -40.18 16.08 -8.64
N VAL A 171 -39.92 14.78 -8.55
CA VAL A 171 -39.02 14.06 -9.46
C VAL A 171 -39.88 13.23 -10.42
N LYS A 172 -39.88 13.60 -11.69
CA LYS A 172 -40.62 12.91 -12.76
C LYS A 172 -39.94 11.60 -13.14
N SER A 173 -40.66 10.79 -13.92
CA SER A 173 -40.16 9.54 -14.49
C SER A 173 -38.78 9.71 -15.14
N SER A 174 -37.83 8.85 -14.78
CA SER A 174 -36.42 8.88 -15.17
C SER A 174 -35.63 10.15 -14.77
N GLY A 175 -36.18 11.06 -13.97
CA GLY A 175 -35.44 12.20 -13.42
C GLY A 175 -34.45 11.75 -12.35
N THR A 176 -33.35 12.50 -12.18
CA THR A 176 -32.26 12.10 -11.28
C THR A 176 -31.95 13.17 -10.23
N ILE A 177 -31.94 12.77 -8.97
CA ILE A 177 -31.25 13.50 -7.90
C ILE A 177 -30.02 12.68 -7.53
N GLN A 178 -28.87 13.33 -7.39
CA GLN A 178 -27.63 12.71 -6.99
C GLN A 178 -27.11 13.39 -5.72
N PHE A 179 -26.75 12.58 -4.74
CA PHE A 179 -26.13 12.98 -3.49
C PHE A 179 -24.70 12.46 -3.53
N ASN A 180 -23.73 13.36 -3.70
CA ASN A 180 -22.33 13.04 -3.62
C ASN A 180 -21.93 13.07 -2.14
N VAL A 181 -21.79 11.89 -1.56
CA VAL A 181 -21.40 11.73 -0.15
C VAL A 181 -19.93 12.10 -0.05
N GLY A 182 -19.64 13.10 0.78
CA GLY A 182 -18.28 13.53 1.07
C GLY A 182 -17.60 12.62 2.08
N GLU A 183 -16.68 13.16 2.88
CA GLU A 183 -15.88 12.34 3.79
C GLU A 183 -16.72 11.75 4.93
N SER A 184 -17.76 12.47 5.37
CA SER A 184 -18.54 12.10 6.55
C SER A 184 -20.06 12.26 6.40
N ASN A 185 -20.52 13.06 5.45
CA ASN A 185 -21.93 13.40 5.29
C ASN A 185 -22.28 13.75 3.83
N THR A 186 -23.52 14.14 3.58
CA THR A 186 -24.06 14.51 2.27
C THR A 186 -24.78 15.86 2.33
N GLY A 187 -25.16 16.40 1.18
CA GLY A 187 -26.09 17.52 1.08
C GLY A 187 -27.52 17.13 1.49
N LEU A 188 -28.32 18.14 1.88
CA LEU A 188 -29.67 17.96 2.43
C LEU A 188 -30.71 18.77 1.64
N ILE A 189 -31.89 18.18 1.42
CA ILE A 189 -33.07 18.85 0.88
C ILE A 189 -34.16 18.98 1.96
N ASP A 190 -34.62 20.19 2.27
CA ASP A 190 -35.73 20.47 3.21
C ASP A 190 -36.97 20.95 2.42
N VAL A 191 -38.05 20.16 2.44
CA VAL A 191 -39.29 20.38 1.70
C VAL A 191 -40.43 20.73 2.66
N ASP A 192 -40.86 22.00 2.67
CA ASP A 192 -41.91 22.48 3.58
C ASP A 192 -43.31 21.92 3.27
N GLY A 193 -43.56 21.51 2.02
CA GLY A 193 -44.84 21.05 1.46
C GLY A 193 -44.83 19.57 1.03
N ALA A 194 -45.08 19.32 -0.25
CA ALA A 194 -45.26 17.98 -0.81
C ALA A 194 -44.00 17.46 -1.54
N LEU A 195 -43.54 16.28 -1.13
CA LEU A 195 -42.56 15.46 -1.84
C LEU A 195 -43.28 14.47 -2.78
N THR A 196 -42.85 14.42 -4.04
CA THR A 196 -43.38 13.51 -5.08
C THR A 196 -42.22 12.89 -5.86
N ILE A 197 -42.12 11.57 -5.87
CA ILE A 197 -41.08 10.82 -6.59
C ILE A 197 -41.76 9.77 -7.47
N ALA A 198 -41.47 9.80 -8.78
CA ALA A 198 -42.01 8.83 -9.72
C ALA A 198 -41.40 7.42 -9.51
N PRO A 199 -42.12 6.32 -9.81
CA PRO A 199 -41.64 4.96 -9.57
C PRO A 199 -40.30 4.60 -10.23
N ASP A 200 -39.95 5.23 -11.36
CA ASP A 200 -38.71 5.01 -12.12
C ASP A 200 -37.76 6.23 -12.06
N ALA A 201 -37.99 7.18 -11.16
CA ALA A 201 -37.03 8.22 -10.83
C ALA A 201 -35.81 7.63 -10.11
N LYS A 202 -34.66 8.31 -10.20
CA LYS A 202 -33.40 7.86 -9.61
C LYS A 202 -32.92 8.82 -8.52
N LEU A 203 -32.64 8.29 -7.34
CA LEU A 203 -31.93 8.92 -6.26
C LEU A 203 -30.59 8.19 -6.15
N ILE A 204 -29.53 8.81 -6.66
CA ILE A 204 -28.18 8.25 -6.66
C ILE A 204 -27.47 8.71 -5.40
N LEU A 205 -26.88 7.79 -4.65
CA LEU A 205 -25.99 8.06 -3.53
C LEU A 205 -24.58 7.63 -3.96
N ASP A 206 -23.71 8.60 -4.17
CA ASP A 206 -22.34 8.35 -4.60
C ASP A 206 -21.41 8.37 -3.40
N PHE A 207 -20.96 7.19 -2.99
CA PHE A 207 -20.05 6.99 -1.86
C PHE A 207 -18.59 6.88 -2.30
N SER A 208 -18.25 7.21 -3.56
CA SER A 208 -16.88 7.08 -4.08
C SER A 208 -15.84 7.89 -3.28
N ASN A 209 -16.28 8.96 -2.59
CA ASN A 209 -15.46 9.79 -1.69
C ASN A 209 -15.72 9.51 -0.20
N TYR A 210 -16.68 8.64 0.12
CA TYR A 210 -16.95 8.27 1.50
C TYR A 210 -15.84 7.38 2.04
N ARG A 211 -15.32 7.75 3.20
CA ARG A 211 -14.25 7.02 3.91
C ARG A 211 -14.67 6.68 5.34
N GLY A 212 -15.97 6.75 5.60
CA GLY A 212 -16.59 6.48 6.89
C GLY A 212 -17.04 5.02 7.03
N GLY A 213 -17.25 4.57 8.28
CA GLY A 213 -17.96 3.32 8.57
C GLY A 213 -19.46 3.37 8.25
N GLY A 214 -20.23 2.37 8.66
CA GLY A 214 -21.68 2.42 8.57
C GLY A 214 -22.29 3.66 9.23
N GLY A 215 -23.27 4.29 8.58
CA GLY A 215 -23.78 5.60 8.94
C GLY A 215 -25.22 5.85 8.49
N LEU A 216 -25.97 6.64 9.28
CA LEU A 216 -27.31 7.10 8.89
C LEU A 216 -27.20 8.48 8.25
N PHE A 217 -27.60 8.60 6.99
CA PHE A 217 -27.57 9.83 6.21
C PHE A 217 -28.97 10.35 5.99
N ASN A 218 -29.28 11.53 6.55
CA ASN A 218 -30.50 12.23 6.20
C ASN A 218 -30.30 12.96 4.86
N ILE A 219 -31.13 12.65 3.87
CA ILE A 219 -31.03 13.22 2.53
C ILE A 219 -32.20 14.15 2.20
N ILE A 220 -33.40 13.92 2.77
CA ILE A 220 -34.58 14.75 2.52
C ILE A 220 -35.44 14.88 3.78
N ASP A 221 -35.59 16.10 4.31
CA ASP A 221 -36.66 16.46 5.25
C ASP A 221 -37.91 16.84 4.44
N TYR A 222 -39.11 16.40 4.86
CA TYR A 222 -40.36 16.76 4.20
C TYR A 222 -41.57 16.80 5.14
N ASN A 223 -42.58 17.59 4.77
CA ASN A 223 -43.83 17.68 5.54
C ASN A 223 -44.86 16.61 5.13
N SER A 224 -45.08 16.40 3.83
CA SER A 224 -45.97 15.36 3.31
C SER A 224 -45.40 14.69 2.06
N ILE A 225 -45.69 13.40 1.87
CA ILE A 225 -45.34 12.65 0.66
C ILE A 225 -46.61 12.22 -0.07
N THR A 226 -46.66 12.44 -1.38
CA THR A 226 -47.88 12.18 -2.18
C THR A 226 -47.78 10.94 -3.09
N SER A 227 -46.60 10.33 -3.16
CA SER A 227 -46.31 9.09 -3.88
C SER A 227 -45.66 8.06 -2.96
N GLU A 228 -45.69 6.79 -3.34
CA GLU A 228 -44.89 5.75 -2.69
C GLU A 228 -43.42 5.93 -3.09
N LEU A 229 -42.50 5.78 -2.12
CA LEU A 229 -41.07 5.76 -2.35
C LEU A 229 -40.64 4.30 -2.40
N LEU A 230 -39.99 3.87 -3.49
CA LEU A 230 -39.63 2.49 -3.72
C LEU A 230 -38.13 2.30 -3.53
N ASP A 231 -37.70 1.12 -3.05
CA ASP A 231 -36.27 0.77 -2.95
C ASP A 231 -35.58 0.87 -4.33
N THR A 232 -36.31 0.58 -5.41
CA THR A 232 -35.82 0.69 -6.80
C THR A 232 -35.53 2.12 -7.24
N ASN A 233 -35.96 3.14 -6.49
CA ASN A 233 -35.59 4.52 -6.77
C ASN A 233 -34.12 4.79 -6.40
N PHE A 234 -33.53 4.00 -5.50
CA PHE A 234 -32.19 4.24 -4.98
C PHE A 234 -31.13 3.47 -5.76
N LEU A 235 -30.01 4.15 -6.02
CA LEU A 235 -28.82 3.55 -6.62
C LEU A 235 -27.60 4.01 -5.82
N THR A 236 -26.76 3.08 -5.39
CA THR A 236 -25.47 3.40 -4.78
C THR A 236 -24.34 3.29 -5.80
N VAL A 237 -23.37 4.19 -5.73
CA VAL A 237 -22.14 4.20 -6.56
C VAL A 237 -20.94 4.18 -5.63
N GLY A 238 -19.89 3.44 -6.00
CA GLY A 238 -18.61 3.40 -5.28
C GLY A 238 -18.47 2.36 -4.17
N MET A 239 -19.40 1.41 -3.98
CA MET A 239 -19.32 0.41 -2.89
C MET A 239 -19.96 -0.96 -3.21
N GLU A 240 -19.49 -2.01 -2.52
CA GLU A 240 -20.10 -3.35 -2.43
C GLU A 240 -21.30 -3.28 -1.45
N ALA A 241 -22.42 -3.91 -1.82
CA ALA A 241 -23.79 -3.70 -1.31
C ALA A 241 -24.02 -3.66 0.23
N GLY A 242 -25.12 -3.01 0.65
CA GLY A 242 -25.65 -3.04 2.04
C GLY A 242 -26.48 -1.82 2.52
N ALA A 243 -26.90 -0.88 1.66
CA ALA A 243 -27.67 0.29 2.10
C ALA A 243 -29.15 -0.04 2.31
N ASN A 244 -29.62 0.08 3.55
CA ASN A 244 -31.04 -0.03 3.90
C ASN A 244 -31.67 1.37 3.94
N VAL A 245 -32.75 1.56 3.19
CA VAL A 245 -33.44 2.86 3.12
C VAL A 245 -34.56 2.91 4.16
N PHE A 246 -34.57 3.96 4.98
CA PHE A 246 -35.57 4.19 6.01
C PHE A 246 -36.38 5.46 5.73
N GLN A 247 -37.70 5.31 5.63
CA GLN A 247 -38.60 6.41 5.29
C GLN A 247 -39.28 7.09 6.50
N ALA A 248 -39.08 6.60 7.74
CA ALA A 248 -40.00 6.92 8.83
C ALA A 248 -39.36 7.12 10.21
N GLU A 249 -38.66 8.24 10.38
CA GLU A 249 -38.47 8.86 11.70
C GLU A 249 -39.25 10.19 11.76
N SER A 250 -40.29 10.22 12.60
CA SER A 250 -41.01 11.45 12.94
C SER A 250 -40.30 12.10 14.14
N ASN A 251 -39.68 13.26 13.96
CA ASN A 251 -39.13 14.04 15.08
C ASN A 251 -40.20 14.81 15.87
N GLY A 252 -41.47 14.40 15.78
CA GLY A 252 -42.62 15.05 16.40
C GLY A 252 -43.22 16.20 15.60
N SER A 253 -42.66 16.62 14.45
CA SER A 253 -43.25 17.66 13.57
C SER A 253 -42.86 17.64 12.07
N VAL A 254 -41.90 16.81 11.65
CA VAL A 254 -41.39 16.68 10.26
C VAL A 254 -41.07 15.20 9.97
N ASN A 255 -41.22 14.74 8.71
CA ASN A 255 -40.83 13.41 8.25
C ASN A 255 -39.48 13.46 7.53
N GLN A 256 -38.73 12.35 7.49
CA GLN A 256 -37.38 12.29 6.92
C GLN A 256 -37.21 11.08 6.01
N VAL A 257 -36.48 11.26 4.92
CA VAL A 257 -35.89 10.17 4.13
C VAL A 257 -34.44 10.04 4.56
N SER A 258 -34.12 8.92 5.19
CA SER A 258 -32.77 8.60 5.63
C SER A 258 -32.30 7.30 4.98
N VAL A 259 -30.99 7.21 4.78
CA VAL A 259 -30.33 6.01 4.26
C VAL A 259 -29.36 5.53 5.30
N ASP A 260 -29.53 4.30 5.76
CA ASP A 260 -28.58 3.64 6.63
C ASP A 260 -27.64 2.79 5.77
N TYR A 261 -26.40 3.21 5.73
CA TYR A 261 -25.34 2.43 5.12
C TYR A 261 -24.73 1.49 6.16
N ILE A 262 -24.71 0.20 5.86
CA ILE A 262 -24.06 -0.82 6.69
C ILE A 262 -23.10 -1.61 5.79
N PRO A 263 -21.77 -1.38 5.90
CA PRO A 263 -20.79 -2.20 5.21
C PRO A 263 -20.84 -3.64 5.72
N GLU A 264 -21.07 -4.60 4.81
CA GLU A 264 -20.80 -6.01 5.08
C GLU A 264 -19.29 -6.22 5.31
N SER A 265 -18.93 -6.89 6.40
CA SER A 265 -17.56 -7.29 6.68
C SER A 265 -17.39 -8.81 6.73
N ARG A 266 -16.15 -9.25 6.94
CA ARG A 266 -15.81 -10.68 6.88
C ARG A 266 -16.05 -11.34 8.24
N PRO A 267 -16.31 -12.66 8.26
CA PRO A 267 -16.42 -13.43 9.51
C PRO A 267 -15.13 -13.39 10.37
N PHE A 268 -14.02 -12.91 9.81
CA PHE A 268 -12.76 -12.67 10.54
C PHE A 268 -12.19 -11.32 10.11
N GLU A 269 -12.19 -10.34 11.01
CA GLU A 269 -11.66 -9.01 10.73
C GLU A 269 -10.86 -8.50 11.94
N ASN A 270 -9.66 -7.99 11.68
CA ASN A 270 -8.88 -7.33 12.71
C ASN A 270 -9.22 -5.84 12.74
N LEU A 271 -9.31 -5.29 13.95
CA LEU A 271 -9.55 -3.86 14.17
C LEU A 271 -8.37 -3.30 14.94
N TRP A 272 -7.76 -2.24 14.41
CA TRP A 272 -6.64 -1.56 15.05
C TRP A 272 -7.02 -0.16 15.45
N PHE A 273 -6.94 0.14 16.72
CA PHE A 273 -7.23 1.47 17.24
C PHE A 273 -5.94 2.16 17.63
N SER A 274 -5.81 3.44 17.29
CA SER A 274 -4.80 4.36 17.80
C SER A 274 -5.52 5.46 18.57
N LEU A 275 -5.30 5.54 19.88
CA LEU A 275 -6.09 6.34 20.81
C LEU A 275 -5.24 7.39 21.53
N SER A 276 -5.77 8.61 21.64
CA SER A 276 -5.21 9.72 22.46
C SER A 276 -5.99 9.87 23.78
N PRO A 277 -5.56 10.65 24.78
CA PRO A 277 -6.27 10.78 26.07
C PRO A 277 -7.64 11.46 26.04
N ASN A 278 -7.88 12.39 25.12
CA ASN A 278 -9.16 13.06 24.98
C ASN A 278 -10.15 12.14 24.27
N THR A 279 -11.42 12.26 24.63
CA THR A 279 -12.53 11.51 24.04
C THR A 279 -13.50 12.44 23.32
N GLY A 280 -12.99 13.56 22.78
CA GLY A 280 -13.82 14.55 22.08
C GLY A 280 -13.96 14.22 20.60
N ASN A 281 -14.49 15.17 19.83
CA ASN A 281 -14.71 15.01 18.38
C ASN A 281 -13.48 15.44 17.54
N GLY A 282 -12.27 15.40 18.10
CA GLY A 282 -11.05 15.71 17.36
C GLY A 282 -10.58 14.49 16.54
N ALA A 283 -10.29 14.67 15.25
CA ALA A 283 -9.80 13.59 14.38
C ALA A 283 -8.50 12.92 14.90
N GLU A 284 -7.75 13.60 15.78
CA GLU A 284 -6.56 13.08 16.44
C GLU A 284 -6.83 12.16 17.64
N ASP A 285 -8.08 12.09 18.13
CA ASP A 285 -8.44 11.38 19.37
C ASP A 285 -8.54 9.87 19.19
N VAL A 286 -8.96 9.42 18.01
CA VAL A 286 -9.02 8.01 17.60
C VAL A 286 -8.74 7.89 16.11
N ALA A 287 -7.96 6.89 15.75
CA ALA A 287 -7.92 6.34 14.41
C ALA A 287 -8.23 4.85 14.51
N LEU A 288 -9.23 4.36 13.79
CA LEU A 288 -9.56 2.95 13.65
C LEU A 288 -9.19 2.50 12.24
N ASN A 289 -8.31 1.52 12.13
CA ASN A 289 -8.04 0.82 10.88
C ASN A 289 -8.78 -0.51 10.90
N SER A 290 -9.61 -0.77 9.88
CA SER A 290 -10.26 -2.08 9.63
C SER A 290 -9.52 -2.91 8.57
N GLY A 291 -8.43 -2.37 8.04
CA GLY A 291 -7.69 -2.87 6.88
C GLY A 291 -8.35 -2.57 5.54
N ARG A 292 -9.55 -1.99 5.55
CA ARG A 292 -10.17 -1.35 4.37
C ARG A 292 -10.10 0.16 4.47
N TYR A 293 -10.51 0.72 5.61
CA TYR A 293 -10.57 2.18 5.82
C TYR A 293 -9.85 2.57 7.11
N ILE A 294 -9.39 3.81 7.14
CA ILE A 294 -8.90 4.45 8.36
C ILE A 294 -9.93 5.51 8.77
N GLU A 295 -10.61 5.22 9.85
CA GLU A 295 -11.71 5.98 10.41
C GLU A 295 -11.24 6.86 11.56
N THR A 296 -11.89 8.00 11.79
CA THR A 296 -11.63 8.86 12.96
C THR A 296 -12.90 9.06 13.78
N VAL A 297 -12.85 9.76 14.91
CA VAL A 297 -14.03 9.99 15.77
C VAL A 297 -15.21 10.66 15.05
N ASN A 298 -14.96 11.28 13.89
CA ASN A 298 -16.01 11.88 13.07
C ASN A 298 -16.83 10.84 12.28
N ALA A 299 -16.38 9.58 12.23
CA ALA A 299 -17.10 8.50 11.58
C ALA A 299 -18.36 8.13 12.39
N PRO A 300 -19.53 7.94 11.75
CA PRO A 300 -20.83 7.72 12.41
C PRO A 300 -20.96 6.42 13.22
N GLY A 301 -19.91 5.60 13.31
CA GLY A 301 -19.87 4.37 14.10
C GLY A 301 -18.88 4.38 15.28
N ILE A 302 -18.10 5.45 15.50
CA ILE A 302 -17.11 5.50 16.59
C ILE A 302 -17.64 6.32 17.76
N GLU A 303 -17.79 5.68 18.92
CA GLU A 303 -18.09 6.36 20.17
C GLU A 303 -16.97 6.18 21.18
N ARG A 304 -16.70 7.22 21.98
CA ARG A 304 -15.67 7.15 22.99
C ARG A 304 -16.02 7.91 24.25
N ILE A 305 -15.80 7.27 25.39
CA ILE A 305 -15.97 7.89 26.71
C ILE A 305 -14.79 7.56 27.62
N SER A 306 -14.59 8.40 28.63
CA SER A 306 -13.66 8.12 29.72
C SER A 306 -14.25 8.55 31.06
N TYR A 307 -13.87 7.85 32.12
CA TYR A 307 -14.28 8.17 33.48
C TYR A 307 -13.21 7.77 34.49
N ASN A 308 -13.14 8.51 35.60
CA ASN A 308 -12.18 8.25 36.66
C ASN A 308 -12.58 6.99 37.43
N ASP A 309 -11.60 6.12 37.71
CA ASP A 309 -11.73 5.00 38.64
C ASP A 309 -10.63 5.11 39.72
N GLY A 310 -11.00 5.72 40.85
CA GLY A 310 -10.05 6.13 41.87
C GLY A 310 -9.04 7.14 41.33
N ASN A 311 -7.76 6.76 41.30
CA ASN A 311 -6.66 7.58 40.77
C ASN A 311 -6.33 7.29 39.29
N GLY A 312 -6.93 6.23 38.72
CA GLY A 312 -6.79 5.87 37.31
C GLY A 312 -7.96 6.38 36.48
N ILE A 313 -7.88 6.13 35.18
CA ILE A 313 -8.93 6.47 34.21
C ILE A 313 -9.25 5.23 33.38
N ILE A 314 -10.54 4.93 33.22
CA ILE A 314 -11.02 3.91 32.30
C ILE A 314 -11.46 4.59 31.01
N TYR A 315 -11.04 4.01 29.90
CA TYR A 315 -11.43 4.37 28.54
C TYR A 315 -12.29 3.27 27.96
N GLU A 316 -13.38 3.68 27.30
CA GLU A 316 -14.26 2.80 26.54
C GLU A 316 -14.41 3.36 25.13
N THR A 317 -14.14 2.52 24.13
CA THR A 317 -14.32 2.85 22.72
C THR A 317 -15.27 1.83 22.12
N ARG A 318 -16.28 2.30 21.38
CA ARG A 318 -17.27 1.47 20.69
C ARG A 318 -17.17 1.71 19.19
N TRP A 319 -17.30 0.64 18.43
CA TRP A 319 -17.34 0.63 16.98
C TRP A 319 -18.58 -0.12 16.51
N SER A 320 -19.48 0.58 15.83
CA SER A 320 -20.74 0.04 15.28
C SER A 320 -20.80 0.15 13.75
N GLY A 321 -19.65 0.24 13.09
CA GLY A 321 -19.60 0.56 11.66
C GLY A 321 -19.76 -0.62 10.72
N ASN A 322 -19.76 -1.87 11.18
CA ASN A 322 -19.77 -3.07 10.32
C ASN A 322 -20.85 -4.06 10.74
N ASP A 323 -21.25 -4.90 9.79
CA ASP A 323 -21.99 -6.15 10.00
C ASP A 323 -21.06 -7.34 9.71
N TYR A 324 -20.64 -8.07 10.76
CA TYR A 324 -19.71 -9.21 10.66
C TYR A 324 -20.41 -10.54 10.38
N ASN A 325 -21.73 -10.62 10.56
CA ASN A 325 -22.49 -11.87 10.41
C ASN A 325 -23.35 -11.90 9.12
N GLY A 326 -23.47 -10.77 8.43
CA GLY A 326 -24.21 -10.59 7.18
C GLY A 326 -25.74 -10.61 7.36
N ASP A 327 -26.25 -10.16 8.50
CA ASP A 327 -27.69 -10.09 8.81
C ASP A 327 -28.33 -8.70 8.56
N ASP A 328 -27.58 -7.79 7.94
CA ASP A 328 -27.93 -6.39 7.68
C ASP A 328 -28.15 -5.55 8.95
N VAL A 329 -27.63 -5.99 10.10
CA VAL A 329 -27.64 -5.26 11.38
C VAL A 329 -26.22 -4.94 11.81
N ARG A 330 -26.01 -3.70 12.28
CA ARG A 330 -24.71 -3.28 12.80
C ARG A 330 -24.36 -4.02 14.08
N ASP A 331 -23.13 -4.54 14.12
CA ASP A 331 -22.54 -5.16 15.29
C ASP A 331 -21.68 -4.15 16.07
N VAL A 332 -21.87 -4.07 17.38
CA VAL A 332 -21.16 -3.10 18.25
C VAL A 332 -20.01 -3.77 18.98
N VAL A 333 -18.79 -3.52 18.49
CA VAL A 333 -17.55 -3.91 19.17
C VAL A 333 -17.21 -2.87 20.23
N THR A 334 -17.06 -3.28 21.49
CA THR A 334 -16.64 -2.42 22.60
C THR A 334 -15.29 -2.88 23.13
N VAL A 335 -14.33 -1.97 23.31
CA VAL A 335 -13.04 -2.24 23.96
C VAL A 335 -12.81 -1.29 25.13
N ARG A 336 -12.32 -1.86 26.24
CA ARG A 336 -12.02 -1.10 27.46
C ARG A 336 -10.59 -1.33 27.92
N PHE A 337 -9.93 -0.23 28.28
CA PHE A 337 -8.63 -0.26 28.96
C PHE A 337 -8.56 0.78 30.08
N ARG A 338 -7.69 0.52 31.04
CA ARG A 338 -7.43 1.37 32.19
C ARG A 338 -6.02 1.95 32.13
N VAL A 339 -5.89 3.21 32.50
CA VAL A 339 -4.61 3.88 32.71
C VAL A 339 -4.44 4.15 34.20
N ASP A 340 -3.31 3.70 34.76
CA ASP A 340 -2.90 3.98 36.13
C ASP A 340 -1.57 4.74 36.15
N ALA A 341 -1.34 5.50 37.22
CA ALA A 341 -0.10 6.23 37.43
C ALA A 341 0.55 5.85 38.77
N TYR A 342 1.88 5.88 38.79
CA TYR A 342 2.71 5.62 39.95
C TYR A 342 3.80 6.69 40.08
N ASN A 343 4.16 7.02 41.32
CA ASN A 343 5.22 7.96 41.64
C ASN A 343 6.25 7.33 42.60
N GLY A 344 7.53 7.44 42.26
CA GLY A 344 8.63 6.87 43.03
C GLY A 344 8.96 5.41 42.67
N SER A 345 8.75 5.00 41.42
CA SER A 345 9.18 3.71 40.90
C SER A 345 10.70 3.58 40.96
N GLY A 346 11.19 2.43 41.42
CA GLY A 346 12.61 2.09 41.45
C GLY A 346 13.06 1.59 40.08
N PHE A 347 14.10 2.19 39.52
CA PHE A 347 14.60 1.84 38.20
C PHE A 347 16.13 2.00 38.10
N ALA A 348 16.74 1.26 37.19
CA ALA A 348 18.08 1.52 36.70
C ALA A 348 18.07 1.58 35.17
N TYR A 349 18.59 2.68 34.63
CA TYR A 349 18.59 2.96 33.20
C TYR A 349 19.95 2.62 32.59
N SER A 350 19.92 1.89 31.48
CA SER A 350 21.04 1.73 30.57
C SER A 350 20.69 2.28 29.18
N SER A 351 21.67 2.84 28.48
CA SER A 351 21.53 3.17 27.05
C SER A 351 21.73 1.94 26.15
N VAL A 352 22.10 0.79 26.73
CA VAL A 352 22.22 -0.48 26.01
C VAL A 352 20.86 -1.20 26.06
N PRO A 353 20.27 -1.57 24.91
CA PRO A 353 19.02 -2.32 24.86
C PRO A 353 19.07 -3.59 25.73
N GLY A 354 17.95 -3.93 26.36
CA GLY A 354 17.84 -5.11 27.22
C GLY A 354 18.64 -5.07 28.54
N GLN A 355 19.17 -3.91 28.95
CA GLN A 355 19.94 -3.78 30.20
C GLN A 355 19.32 -2.82 31.22
N SER A 356 18.13 -2.30 30.96
CA SER A 356 17.40 -1.50 31.94
C SER A 356 16.57 -2.39 32.87
N GLU A 357 16.18 -1.85 34.02
CA GLU A 357 15.27 -2.51 34.96
C GLU A 357 14.35 -1.51 35.64
N VAL A 358 13.15 -1.99 35.98
CA VAL A 358 12.19 -1.32 36.88
C VAL A 358 11.83 -2.34 37.95
N THR A 359 12.45 -2.20 39.13
CA THR A 359 12.44 -3.21 40.18
C THR A 359 11.15 -3.21 41.00
N THR A 360 10.53 -2.03 41.17
CA THR A 360 9.30 -1.84 41.94
C THR A 360 8.52 -0.66 41.39
N LEU A 361 7.20 -0.79 41.27
CA LEU A 361 6.31 0.35 41.04
C LEU A 361 6.23 1.21 42.31
N GLY A 362 6.18 2.53 42.13
CA GLY A 362 6.04 3.49 43.21
C GLY A 362 4.65 3.49 43.87
N GLY A 363 4.39 4.51 44.69
CA GLY A 363 3.05 4.72 45.25
C GLY A 363 2.04 5.13 44.18
N VAL A 364 0.77 4.72 44.33
CA VAL A 364 -0.31 5.10 43.40
C VAL A 364 -0.41 6.63 43.31
N ALA A 365 -0.45 7.15 42.09
CA ALA A 365 -0.59 8.56 41.76
C ALA A 365 -1.80 8.76 40.84
N THR A 366 -2.22 10.02 40.66
CA THR A 366 -3.33 10.38 39.79
C THR A 366 -2.86 10.56 38.35
N VAL A 367 -3.60 9.99 37.39
CA VAL A 367 -3.37 10.20 35.95
C VAL A 367 -3.77 11.62 35.54
N SER A 368 -3.01 12.25 34.65
CA SER A 368 -3.38 13.51 33.99
C SER A 368 -3.61 13.29 32.50
N THR A 369 -4.55 14.03 31.92
CA THR A 369 -4.86 14.04 30.47
C THR A 369 -4.65 15.42 29.83
N SER A 370 -4.06 16.37 30.56
CA SER A 370 -3.95 17.76 30.10
C SER A 370 -3.16 17.89 28.79
N GLY A 371 -3.63 18.74 27.88
CA GLY A 371 -3.04 18.92 26.56
C GLY A 371 -3.18 17.70 25.63
N ASN A 372 -4.21 16.87 25.82
CA ASN A 372 -4.42 15.61 25.12
C ASN A 372 -3.21 14.65 25.26
N LYS A 373 -2.64 14.59 26.46
CA LYS A 373 -1.46 13.77 26.77
C LYS A 373 -1.62 13.05 28.12
N TRP A 374 -1.29 11.75 28.17
CA TRP A 374 -1.22 11.02 29.43
C TRP A 374 0.07 11.39 30.17
N GLY A 375 -0.10 11.89 31.39
CA GLY A 375 0.96 12.25 32.32
C GLY A 375 0.62 11.82 33.74
N VAL A 376 1.49 12.15 34.68
CA VAL A 376 1.30 11.86 36.10
C VAL A 376 1.15 13.17 36.88
N VAL A 377 0.08 13.28 37.66
CA VAL A 377 -0.15 14.45 38.52
C VAL A 377 0.92 14.53 39.61
N GLY A 378 1.48 15.73 39.78
CA GLY A 378 2.58 15.98 40.70
C GLY A 378 3.94 15.86 40.01
N GLY A 379 4.70 16.95 40.01
CA GLY A 379 5.90 17.12 39.19
C GLY A 379 6.09 18.61 38.87
N GLN A 380 6.89 18.94 37.85
CA GLN A 380 6.98 20.33 37.37
C GLN A 380 5.73 20.76 36.57
N ARG A 381 5.11 19.81 35.86
CA ARG A 381 3.79 19.92 35.23
C ARG A 381 3.01 18.62 35.43
N ASN A 382 1.68 18.72 35.41
CA ASN A 382 0.82 17.55 35.52
C ASN A 382 0.78 16.70 34.24
N GLU A 383 1.19 17.28 33.10
CA GLU A 383 1.11 16.65 31.77
C GLU A 383 2.27 15.69 31.49
N GLU A 384 3.19 15.51 32.44
CA GLU A 384 4.49 14.89 32.20
C GLU A 384 4.67 13.57 32.98
N VAL A 385 5.49 12.68 32.43
CA VAL A 385 6.06 11.51 33.10
C VAL A 385 7.48 11.88 33.53
N ASN A 386 7.62 12.30 34.78
CA ASN A 386 8.90 12.67 35.36
C ASN A 386 9.76 11.45 35.72
N ILE A 387 11.01 11.70 36.09
CA ILE A 387 11.92 10.66 36.57
C ILE A 387 11.31 9.88 37.74
N GLY A 388 11.31 8.55 37.64
CA GLY A 388 10.71 7.66 38.65
C GLY A 388 9.19 7.66 38.67
N GLN A 389 8.51 8.32 37.73
CA GLN A 389 7.07 8.17 37.52
C GLN A 389 6.82 7.08 36.49
N THR A 390 5.66 6.42 36.58
CA THR A 390 5.28 5.34 35.66
C THR A 390 3.82 5.44 35.31
N LEU A 391 3.51 5.34 34.03
CA LEU A 391 2.16 5.08 33.54
C LEU A 391 2.03 3.58 33.22
N LYS A 392 0.89 3.00 33.57
CA LYS A 392 0.51 1.63 33.23
C LYS A 392 -0.79 1.66 32.41
N PHE A 393 -0.78 1.01 31.26
CA PHE A 393 -1.95 0.75 30.44
C PHE A 393 -2.35 -0.72 30.64
N THR A 394 -3.61 -0.99 30.93
CA THR A 394 -4.13 -2.34 31.25
C THR A 394 -5.37 -2.60 30.42
N TYR A 395 -5.35 -3.64 29.58
CA TYR A 395 -6.55 -4.15 28.94
C TYR A 395 -7.53 -4.68 30.01
N LEU A 396 -8.81 -4.31 29.88
CA LEU A 396 -9.87 -4.81 30.76
C LEU A 396 -10.65 -5.93 30.07
N ASP A 397 -11.29 -5.59 28.95
CA ASP A 397 -12.11 -6.51 28.15
C ASP A 397 -12.43 -5.92 26.77
N ALA A 398 -12.89 -6.79 25.87
CA ALA A 398 -13.49 -6.47 24.59
C ALA A 398 -14.69 -7.38 24.34
N THR A 399 -15.77 -6.84 23.79
CA THR A 399 -17.05 -7.54 23.58
C THR A 399 -17.68 -7.15 22.25
N VAL A 400 -18.55 -8.00 21.73
CA VAL A 400 -19.48 -7.71 20.63
C VAL A 400 -20.89 -8.03 21.13
N ASP A 401 -21.88 -7.22 20.77
CA ASP A 401 -23.26 -7.33 21.28
C ASP A 401 -24.10 -8.40 20.57
N THR A 402 -23.63 -8.89 19.42
CA THR A 402 -24.31 -9.90 18.61
C THR A 402 -23.97 -11.34 19.01
N PRO A 403 -24.98 -12.19 19.31
CA PRO A 403 -24.76 -13.59 19.64
C PRO A 403 -24.12 -14.39 18.50
N GLY A 404 -23.10 -15.19 18.83
CA GLY A 404 -22.37 -16.01 17.85
C GLY A 404 -21.06 -15.40 17.37
N LEU A 405 -20.84 -14.11 17.67
CA LEU A 405 -19.57 -13.43 17.45
C LEU A 405 -18.72 -13.41 18.74
N GLU A 406 -17.40 -13.43 18.58
CA GLU A 406 -16.41 -13.25 19.66
C GLU A 406 -15.37 -12.18 19.29
N VAL A 407 -14.79 -11.54 20.32
CA VAL A 407 -13.71 -10.55 20.14
C VAL A 407 -12.47 -10.99 20.92
N ASP A 408 -11.36 -11.18 20.21
CA ASP A 408 -10.05 -11.42 20.80
C ASP A 408 -9.25 -10.12 20.88
N PHE A 409 -8.64 -9.86 22.04
CA PHE A 409 -7.63 -8.81 22.18
C PHE A 409 -6.24 -9.36 21.85
N LEU A 410 -5.60 -8.80 20.82
CA LEU A 410 -4.31 -9.27 20.33
C LEU A 410 -3.11 -8.50 20.91
N GLY A 411 -3.35 -7.42 21.66
CA GLY A 411 -2.32 -6.69 22.39
C GLY A 411 -2.29 -5.18 22.13
N PHE A 412 -1.57 -4.46 22.99
CA PHE A 412 -1.09 -3.11 22.66
C PHE A 412 0.05 -3.21 21.63
N ARG A 413 -0.06 -2.49 20.51
CA ARG A 413 0.81 -2.61 19.33
C ARG A 413 1.69 -1.40 19.04
N GLU A 414 1.30 -0.22 19.52
CA GLU A 414 2.11 0.98 19.32
C GLU A 414 1.98 1.96 20.49
N ALA A 415 2.98 2.84 20.61
CA ALA A 415 2.87 4.03 21.44
C ALA A 415 3.55 5.22 20.77
N THR A 416 3.04 6.43 21.03
CA THR A 416 3.69 7.69 20.69
C THR A 416 4.01 8.47 21.95
N LEU A 417 5.27 8.85 22.12
CA LEU A 417 5.73 9.69 23.21
C LEU A 417 5.80 11.16 22.78
N SER A 418 5.13 12.03 23.49
CA SER A 418 5.07 13.46 23.17
C SER A 418 5.98 14.27 24.07
N ARG A 419 6.82 15.11 23.49
CA ARG A 419 7.70 16.04 24.21
C ARG A 419 7.02 17.38 24.50
N PHE A 420 7.57 18.11 25.47
CA PHE A 420 7.26 19.52 25.70
C PHE A 420 8.44 20.43 25.36
N SER A 421 9.64 20.16 25.89
CA SER A 421 10.90 20.88 25.60
C SER A 421 12.08 20.23 26.33
N GLY A 422 13.33 20.46 25.89
CA GLY A 422 14.51 19.76 26.42
C GLY A 422 15.38 19.23 25.27
N LYS A 423 16.60 18.80 25.58
CA LYS A 423 17.50 18.23 24.56
C LYS A 423 17.29 16.73 24.38
N GLU A 424 17.07 16.02 25.48
CA GLU A 424 16.99 14.55 25.51
C GLU A 424 16.01 14.09 26.58
N HIS A 425 15.24 13.04 26.29
CA HIS A 425 14.28 12.42 27.21
C HIS A 425 14.48 10.91 27.25
N LYS A 426 14.64 10.34 28.44
CA LYS A 426 14.91 8.92 28.68
C LYS A 426 13.67 8.22 29.20
N HIS A 427 13.42 7.02 28.69
CA HIS A 427 12.31 6.17 29.09
C HIS A 427 12.71 4.70 29.18
N ILE A 428 11.98 3.93 29.99
CA ILE A 428 12.06 2.47 30.09
C ILE A 428 10.65 1.90 29.85
N ILE A 429 10.56 0.80 29.12
CA ILE A 429 9.29 0.12 28.82
C ILE A 429 9.26 -1.21 29.56
N GLY A 430 8.19 -1.46 30.32
CA GLY A 430 7.98 -2.70 31.08
C GLY A 430 8.36 -2.63 32.56
N VAL A 431 8.24 -3.76 33.26
CA VAL A 431 8.58 -3.95 34.68
C VAL A 431 9.38 -5.24 34.83
N GLY A 432 10.41 -5.24 35.69
CA GLY A 432 11.36 -6.34 35.84
C GLY A 432 12.77 -5.98 35.39
N SER A 433 13.54 -6.99 34.98
CA SER A 433 14.93 -6.84 34.50
C SER A 433 15.02 -7.22 33.03
N GLY A 434 16.09 -6.79 32.35
CA GLY A 434 16.28 -7.09 30.94
C GLY A 434 15.45 -6.22 30.00
N LEU A 435 15.03 -5.04 30.45
CA LEU A 435 14.07 -4.18 29.76
C LEU A 435 14.73 -3.33 28.69
N ASN A 436 13.96 -3.04 27.64
CA ASN A 436 14.30 -2.05 26.63
C ASN A 436 14.08 -0.62 27.15
N SER A 437 14.91 0.29 26.65
CA SER A 437 14.92 1.70 27.03
C SER A 437 15.39 2.55 25.86
N GLY A 438 15.01 3.83 25.85
CA GLY A 438 15.31 4.71 24.73
C GLY A 438 15.61 6.14 25.14
N VAL A 439 16.17 6.89 24.20
CA VAL A 439 16.36 8.34 24.27
C VAL A 439 15.77 8.98 23.02
N PHE A 440 15.02 10.07 23.17
CA PHE A 440 14.58 10.88 22.03
C PHE A 440 14.87 12.36 22.24
N THR A 441 15.14 13.08 21.15
CA THR A 441 15.71 14.43 21.12
C THR A 441 14.94 15.38 20.19
N ASN A 442 15.32 16.66 20.17
CA ASN A 442 14.68 17.72 19.36
C ASN A 442 14.82 17.54 17.84
N THR A 443 15.79 16.76 17.35
CA THR A 443 16.07 16.62 15.91
C THR A 443 15.28 15.49 15.23
N ASN A 444 14.64 14.60 16.00
CA ASN A 444 14.09 13.36 15.48
C ASN A 444 12.57 13.30 15.73
N ALA A 445 11.81 14.22 15.15
CA ALA A 445 10.35 14.33 15.33
C ALA A 445 9.55 13.07 14.91
N GLY A 446 10.18 12.08 14.24
CA GLY A 446 9.59 10.77 13.92
C GLY A 446 10.05 9.59 14.79
N ASN A 447 11.03 9.75 15.70
CA ASN A 447 11.56 8.66 16.53
C ASN A 447 10.81 8.45 17.85
N ASN A 448 9.72 9.17 18.06
CA ASN A 448 8.93 9.11 19.28
C ASN A 448 7.74 8.16 19.19
N ARG A 449 7.51 7.55 18.02
CA ARG A 449 6.53 6.48 17.80
C ARG A 449 7.26 5.16 17.61
N PHE A 450 6.81 4.10 18.29
CA PHE A 450 7.41 2.77 18.20
C PHE A 450 6.37 1.67 18.38
N SER A 451 6.68 0.50 17.83
CA SER A 451 5.88 -0.72 17.94
C SER A 451 6.09 -1.40 19.30
N LEU A 452 5.11 -2.18 19.73
CA LEU A 452 5.07 -2.90 21.00
C LEU A 452 4.82 -4.40 20.76
N ASP A 453 5.28 -5.24 21.68
CA ASP A 453 5.26 -6.71 21.54
C ASP A 453 3.87 -7.37 21.71
N GLY A 454 2.78 -6.60 21.79
CA GLY A 454 1.42 -7.16 21.89
C GLY A 454 1.03 -7.66 23.28
N ALA A 455 1.34 -6.92 24.33
CA ALA A 455 0.98 -7.29 25.70
C ALA A 455 -0.41 -6.79 26.12
N SER A 456 -1.03 -7.44 27.13
CA SER A 456 -2.24 -6.94 27.81
C SER A 456 -1.96 -5.80 28.79
N GLU A 457 -0.69 -5.59 29.14
CA GLU A 457 -0.24 -4.51 30.01
C GLU A 457 1.04 -3.88 29.45
N VAL A 458 1.12 -2.55 29.45
CA VAL A 458 2.30 -1.80 29.01
C VAL A 458 2.63 -0.71 30.00
N TYR A 459 3.92 -0.55 30.28
CA TYR A 459 4.44 0.38 31.28
C TYR A 459 5.41 1.37 30.65
N PHE A 460 5.29 2.64 31.03
CA PHE A 460 6.16 3.71 30.58
C PHE A 460 6.76 4.43 31.79
N THR A 461 8.05 4.19 32.07
CA THR A 461 8.75 4.79 33.21
C THR A 461 9.70 5.90 32.75
N GLY A 462 9.59 7.08 33.38
CA GLY A 462 10.51 8.19 33.16
C GLY A 462 11.88 7.91 33.78
N ALA A 463 12.94 8.00 32.97
CA ALA A 463 14.32 7.73 33.40
C ALA A 463 15.23 9.00 33.39
N GLY A 464 14.63 10.18 33.24
CA GLY A 464 15.30 11.48 33.30
C GLY A 464 15.28 12.26 31.98
N SER A 465 15.49 13.58 32.05
CA SER A 465 15.55 14.48 30.89
C SER A 465 16.72 15.46 31.01
N LEU A 466 17.34 15.84 29.88
CA LEU A 466 18.39 16.87 29.83
C LEU A 466 17.78 18.25 29.50
N PRO A 467 18.20 19.32 30.20
CA PRO A 467 17.68 20.66 29.99
C PRO A 467 18.09 21.22 28.63
N ASN A 468 17.29 22.17 28.12
CA ASN A 468 17.66 22.94 26.94
C ASN A 468 18.77 23.98 27.25
N ASN A 469 19.27 24.68 26.22
CA ASN A 469 20.33 25.68 26.36
C ASN A 469 19.99 26.83 27.32
N ASN A 470 18.71 27.04 27.62
CA ASN A 470 18.22 28.10 28.50
C ASN A 470 17.95 27.58 29.93
N GLY A 471 18.37 26.35 30.24
CA GLY A 471 18.16 25.73 31.55
C GLY A 471 16.72 25.29 31.81
N ALA A 472 15.83 25.34 30.81
CA ALA A 472 14.45 24.88 30.99
C ALA A 472 14.40 23.34 30.87
N PHE A 473 13.77 22.73 31.87
CA PHE A 473 13.47 21.30 31.96
C PHE A 473 11.98 21.14 31.68
N TRP A 474 11.64 20.31 30.69
CA TRP A 474 10.28 19.85 30.53
C TRP A 474 10.34 18.35 30.28
N GLY A 475 9.38 17.62 30.80
CA GLY A 475 9.30 16.18 30.66
C GLY A 475 8.76 15.76 29.28
N TRP A 476 8.32 14.52 29.24
CA TRP A 476 7.61 13.92 28.12
C TRP A 476 6.33 13.25 28.62
N SER A 477 5.49 12.79 27.71
CA SER A 477 4.17 12.21 27.98
C SER A 477 3.88 11.08 27.01
N VAL A 478 2.87 10.26 27.29
CA VAL A 478 2.33 9.34 26.29
C VAL A 478 1.20 10.07 25.56
N GLY A 479 1.39 10.32 24.26
CA GLY A 479 0.42 11.02 23.43
C GLY A 479 -0.58 10.09 22.76
N LYS A 480 -0.15 8.89 22.36
CA LYS A 480 -1.02 7.87 21.74
C LYS A 480 -0.66 6.47 22.23
N ILE A 481 -1.65 5.61 22.33
CA ILE A 481 -1.52 4.17 22.51
C ILE A 481 -2.34 3.45 21.44
N GLY A 482 -1.78 2.41 20.82
CA GLY A 482 -2.50 1.61 19.86
C GLY A 482 -2.72 0.18 20.32
N LEU A 483 -3.86 -0.38 19.93
CA LEU A 483 -4.31 -1.72 20.29
C LEU A 483 -4.88 -2.45 19.08
N GLU A 484 -4.89 -3.77 19.16
CA GLU A 484 -5.41 -4.66 18.13
C GLU A 484 -6.46 -5.61 18.71
N LEU A 485 -7.57 -5.75 17.98
CA LEU A 485 -8.65 -6.70 18.23
C LEU A 485 -8.86 -7.59 17.01
N LYS A 486 -9.50 -8.74 17.21
CA LYS A 486 -10.01 -9.60 16.13
C LYS A 486 -11.44 -10.02 16.42
N VAL A 487 -12.36 -9.71 15.51
CA VAL A 487 -13.76 -10.17 15.56
C VAL A 487 -13.85 -11.50 14.81
N LYS A 488 -14.63 -12.44 15.35
CA LYS A 488 -14.79 -13.80 14.81
C LYS A 488 -16.24 -14.24 14.81
N ASP A 489 -16.72 -14.74 13.67
CA ASP A 489 -17.94 -15.54 13.60
C ASP A 489 -17.63 -17.01 13.90
N LEU A 490 -18.16 -17.50 15.03
CA LEU A 490 -17.99 -18.88 15.47
C LEU A 490 -18.65 -19.91 14.54
N SER A 491 -19.60 -19.48 13.71
CA SER A 491 -20.23 -20.32 12.70
C SER A 491 -19.27 -20.70 11.56
N GLN A 492 -18.21 -19.89 11.35
CA GLN A 492 -17.27 -20.02 10.24
C GLN A 492 -15.86 -20.44 10.67
N SER A 493 -15.73 -21.52 11.46
CA SER A 493 -14.47 -21.89 12.13
C SER A 493 -13.25 -22.25 11.25
N ASN A 494 -13.34 -22.21 9.91
CA ASN A 494 -12.32 -22.70 8.97
C ASN A 494 -11.91 -21.68 7.89
N PHE A 495 -11.73 -20.41 8.23
CA PHE A 495 -11.19 -19.44 7.29
C PHE A 495 -9.67 -19.64 7.12
N ALA A 496 -9.24 -20.14 5.96
CA ALA A 496 -7.84 -20.12 5.58
C ALA A 496 -7.41 -18.67 5.32
N GLN A 497 -6.28 -18.23 5.87
CA GLN A 497 -5.78 -16.87 5.61
C GLN A 497 -5.58 -16.68 4.11
N ASN A 498 -6.40 -15.82 3.52
CA ASN A 498 -6.14 -15.29 2.21
C ASN A 498 -5.04 -14.23 2.35
N ILE A 499 -3.83 -14.58 1.99
CA ILE A 499 -2.66 -13.69 1.99
C ILE A 499 -2.70 -12.58 0.94
N SER A 500 -3.76 -12.48 0.14
CA SER A 500 -4.08 -11.31 -0.68
C SER A 500 -5.08 -10.38 0.02
N ASP A 501 -5.58 -10.77 1.19
CA ASP A 501 -6.44 -9.95 2.04
C ASP A 501 -5.62 -8.90 2.78
N TYR A 502 -6.02 -7.63 2.81
CA TYR A 502 -5.30 -6.59 3.54
C TYR A 502 -5.77 -6.44 5.00
N SER A 503 -6.94 -6.99 5.36
CA SER A 503 -7.53 -6.88 6.72
C SER A 503 -6.81 -7.65 7.82
N ASP A 504 -5.76 -8.39 7.46
CA ASP A 504 -4.88 -9.06 8.42
C ASP A 504 -3.57 -8.28 8.68
N ILE A 505 -3.40 -7.06 8.13
CA ILE A 505 -2.21 -6.21 8.39
C ILE A 505 -2.61 -4.90 9.09
N PRO A 506 -2.09 -4.64 10.30
CA PRO A 506 -2.35 -3.41 11.05
C PRO A 506 -2.07 -2.10 10.32
N ALA A 507 -1.02 -2.12 9.52
CA ALA A 507 -0.49 -0.97 8.80
C ALA A 507 -0.67 -1.10 7.27
N GLY A 508 -1.57 -1.98 6.82
CA GLY A 508 -1.80 -2.25 5.40
C GLY A 508 -2.39 -1.05 4.66
N PRO A 509 -2.29 -1.01 3.33
CA PRO A 509 -2.95 0.00 2.51
C PRO A 509 -4.46 -0.06 2.71
N SER A 510 -5.12 1.10 2.74
CA SER A 510 -6.58 1.17 2.64
C SER A 510 -7.05 0.56 1.33
N TYR A 511 -8.17 -0.15 1.34
CA TYR A 511 -8.78 -0.67 0.13
C TYR A 511 -9.68 0.42 -0.47
N LEU A 512 -9.10 1.29 -1.31
CA LEU A 512 -9.85 2.39 -1.92
C LEU A 512 -10.69 1.93 -3.12
N ASP A 513 -10.15 1.05 -3.97
CA ASP A 513 -10.89 0.27 -4.98
C ASP A 513 -10.03 -0.92 -5.48
N PRO A 514 -10.62 -2.02 -6.01
CA PRO A 514 -9.86 -3.00 -6.78
C PRO A 514 -9.46 -2.43 -8.15
N TYR A 515 -8.19 -2.56 -8.52
CA TYR A 515 -7.74 -2.31 -9.90
C TYR A 515 -8.01 -3.53 -10.80
N PRO A 516 -8.23 -3.36 -12.12
CA PRO A 516 -8.71 -4.42 -12.99
C PRO A 516 -7.69 -5.53 -13.19
N ALA A 517 -8.20 -6.77 -13.30
CA ALA A 517 -7.42 -7.91 -13.76
C ALA A 517 -6.95 -7.69 -15.19
N GLU A 518 -5.73 -8.15 -15.48
CA GLU A 518 -5.27 -8.28 -16.85
C GLU A 518 -5.95 -9.46 -17.52
N THR A 519 -6.53 -9.20 -18.69
CA THR A 519 -7.28 -10.22 -19.45
C THR A 519 -6.63 -10.56 -20.79
N ASP A 520 -5.63 -9.78 -21.22
CA ASP A 520 -4.86 -10.02 -22.44
C ASP A 520 -3.36 -10.13 -22.14
N SER A 521 -2.89 -11.36 -21.93
CA SER A 521 -1.47 -11.66 -21.68
C SER A 521 -0.71 -12.13 -22.93
N ASN A 522 -1.28 -11.96 -24.13
CA ASN A 522 -0.70 -12.51 -25.37
C ASN A 522 0.70 -11.95 -25.70
N ASN A 523 1.03 -10.77 -25.17
CA ASN A 523 2.31 -10.08 -25.42
C ASN A 523 3.22 -10.07 -24.19
N TYR A 524 2.92 -10.88 -23.17
CA TYR A 524 3.73 -10.93 -21.95
C TYR A 524 5.07 -11.64 -22.20
N PRO A 525 6.09 -11.34 -21.38
CA PRO A 525 7.37 -12.05 -21.45
C PRO A 525 7.19 -13.57 -21.31
N GLU A 526 8.04 -14.35 -22.00
CA GLU A 526 8.06 -15.80 -21.86
C GLU A 526 8.29 -16.20 -20.39
N PHE A 527 7.45 -17.11 -19.90
CA PHE A 527 7.49 -17.57 -18.52
C PHE A 527 7.67 -19.09 -18.46
N SER A 528 8.54 -19.56 -17.57
CA SER A 528 8.75 -20.98 -17.31
C SER A 528 9.07 -21.21 -15.84
N TRP A 529 8.60 -22.34 -15.31
CA TRP A 529 8.93 -22.84 -13.98
C TRP A 529 10.21 -23.68 -13.96
N ASP A 530 10.93 -23.82 -15.07
CA ASP A 530 12.12 -24.68 -15.16
C ASP A 530 13.18 -24.25 -14.13
N THR A 531 13.46 -22.96 -14.01
CA THR A 531 14.34 -22.37 -12.98
C THR A 531 13.64 -21.17 -12.34
N VAL A 532 14.30 -20.50 -11.40
CA VAL A 532 13.80 -19.21 -10.89
C VAL A 532 13.65 -18.23 -12.08
N PRO A 533 12.46 -17.68 -12.37
CA PRO A 533 12.29 -16.67 -13.41
C PRO A 533 13.01 -15.39 -13.01
N ARG A 534 13.75 -14.77 -13.94
CA ARG A 534 14.65 -13.65 -13.63
C ARG A 534 14.48 -12.47 -14.55
N TRP A 535 14.78 -11.31 -13.99
CA TRP A 535 14.92 -10.08 -14.75
C TRP A 535 16.17 -9.31 -14.35
N LEU A 536 16.61 -8.38 -15.21
CA LEU A 536 17.84 -7.62 -15.04
C LEU A 536 17.62 -6.12 -15.30
N ALA A 537 18.04 -5.27 -14.37
CA ALA A 537 18.23 -3.84 -14.64
C ALA A 537 19.69 -3.57 -14.99
N VAL A 538 19.97 -3.01 -16.16
CA VAL A 538 21.36 -2.75 -16.58
C VAL A 538 21.52 -1.36 -17.19
N ARG A 539 22.62 -0.68 -16.84
CA ARG A 539 23.13 0.50 -17.54
C ARG A 539 24.60 0.44 -17.85
N ASN A 540 24.95 0.86 -19.06
CA ASN A 540 26.32 1.08 -19.46
C ASN A 540 26.42 2.17 -20.55
N THR A 541 27.35 3.10 -20.36
CA THR A 541 27.69 4.10 -21.38
C THR A 541 28.61 3.52 -22.46
N ARG A 542 29.39 2.50 -22.13
CA ARG A 542 30.22 1.75 -23.07
C ARG A 542 29.45 0.54 -23.59
N GLU A 543 29.89 0.05 -24.74
CA GLU A 543 29.34 -1.17 -25.32
C GLU A 543 29.61 -2.37 -24.40
N ILE A 544 28.55 -3.12 -24.07
CA ILE A 544 28.65 -4.38 -23.33
C ILE A 544 29.28 -5.45 -24.26
N PRO A 545 30.33 -6.17 -23.84
CA PRO A 545 30.95 -7.25 -24.63
C PRO A 545 29.98 -8.39 -25.02
N ASP A 546 30.24 -9.09 -26.13
CA ASP A 546 29.37 -10.15 -26.65
C ASP A 546 29.17 -11.32 -25.67
N ASP A 547 30.21 -11.73 -24.94
CA ASP A 547 30.12 -12.78 -23.92
C ASP A 547 29.14 -12.41 -22.79
N GLN A 548 29.09 -11.12 -22.42
CA GLN A 548 28.13 -10.64 -21.43
C GLN A 548 26.72 -10.53 -22.02
N VAL A 549 26.56 -10.26 -23.31
CA VAL A 549 25.26 -10.31 -24.00
C VAL A 549 24.73 -11.74 -24.03
N ASP A 550 25.60 -12.72 -24.34
CA ASP A 550 25.25 -14.15 -24.30
C ASP A 550 24.79 -14.55 -22.91
N ASP A 551 25.55 -14.19 -21.87
CA ASP A 551 25.21 -14.51 -20.49
C ASP A 551 23.89 -13.86 -20.06
N ILE A 552 23.59 -12.62 -20.47
CA ILE A 552 22.30 -12.00 -20.19
C ILE A 552 21.17 -12.79 -20.87
N ALA A 553 21.33 -13.08 -22.16
CA ALA A 553 20.32 -13.76 -22.97
C ALA A 553 20.04 -15.20 -22.51
N ASP A 554 21.02 -15.88 -21.92
CA ASP A 554 20.87 -17.25 -21.40
C ASP A 554 20.25 -17.31 -20.00
N ASN A 555 20.18 -16.18 -19.28
CA ASN A 555 19.85 -16.17 -17.86
C ASN A 555 18.61 -15.33 -17.49
N TYR A 556 18.21 -14.35 -18.30
CA TYR A 556 17.16 -13.40 -17.95
C TYR A 556 16.05 -13.38 -19.00
N GLN A 557 14.78 -13.36 -18.54
CA GLN A 557 13.61 -13.24 -19.41
C GLN A 557 13.31 -11.78 -19.74
N ILE A 558 13.50 -10.87 -18.77
CA ILE A 558 13.25 -9.43 -18.91
C ILE A 558 14.54 -8.65 -18.68
N VAL A 559 14.82 -7.67 -19.54
CA VAL A 559 15.95 -6.74 -19.39
C VAL A 559 15.43 -5.30 -19.43
N MET A 560 15.52 -4.61 -18.29
CA MET A 560 15.31 -3.16 -18.22
C MET A 560 16.61 -2.45 -18.59
N LEU A 561 16.55 -1.74 -19.72
CA LEU A 561 17.59 -0.85 -20.17
C LEU A 561 17.41 0.49 -19.44
N GLU A 562 18.10 0.62 -18.30
CA GLU A 562 17.99 1.77 -17.38
C GLU A 562 18.47 3.08 -18.04
N LYS A 563 18.32 4.23 -17.36
CA LYS A 563 18.84 5.53 -17.85
C LYS A 563 20.35 5.46 -18.16
N SER A 564 20.82 6.38 -19.01
CA SER A 564 22.25 6.50 -19.35
C SER A 564 22.87 5.29 -20.09
N ASN A 565 22.09 4.62 -20.93
CA ASN A 565 22.52 3.47 -21.75
C ASN A 565 23.07 3.86 -23.13
N ALA A 566 24.12 4.69 -23.19
CA ALA A 566 24.66 5.13 -24.47
C ALA A 566 25.31 4.01 -25.30
N GLN A 567 25.81 2.92 -24.69
CA GLN A 567 26.39 1.76 -25.41
C GLN A 567 27.38 2.16 -26.53
N GLY A 568 28.17 3.22 -26.31
CA GLY A 568 29.11 3.79 -27.29
C GLY A 568 28.50 4.65 -28.40
N ALA A 569 27.19 4.91 -28.40
CA ALA A 569 26.49 5.82 -29.30
C ALA A 569 26.54 7.29 -28.83
N ALA A 570 26.18 8.21 -29.72
CA ALA A 570 26.13 9.65 -29.44
C ALA A 570 24.96 10.07 -28.54
N TYR A 571 23.85 9.30 -28.57
CA TYR A 571 22.63 9.54 -27.80
C TYR A 571 22.22 8.27 -27.05
N GLN A 572 21.55 8.43 -25.91
CA GLN A 572 21.19 7.34 -25.00
C GLN A 572 20.13 6.41 -25.59
N ASP A 573 19.08 6.95 -26.20
CA ASP A 573 18.05 6.19 -26.90
C ASP A 573 18.66 5.28 -27.98
N LEU A 574 19.61 5.79 -28.78
CA LEU A 574 20.30 4.99 -29.80
C LEU A 574 21.10 3.83 -29.23
N GLY A 575 21.76 4.07 -28.10
CA GLY A 575 22.50 3.04 -27.38
C GLY A 575 21.58 1.95 -26.85
N THR A 576 20.45 2.34 -26.25
CA THR A 576 19.39 1.43 -25.79
C THR A 576 18.89 0.54 -26.92
N ALA A 577 18.51 1.10 -28.09
CA ALA A 577 18.05 0.28 -29.20
C ALA A 577 19.15 -0.66 -29.74
N ARG A 578 20.41 -0.24 -29.72
CA ARG A 578 21.54 -1.09 -30.14
C ARG A 578 21.68 -2.32 -29.25
N ILE A 579 21.67 -2.15 -27.93
CA ILE A 579 21.79 -3.29 -27.01
C ILE A 579 20.52 -4.17 -27.03
N ALA A 580 19.34 -3.57 -27.09
CA ALA A 580 18.07 -4.31 -27.26
C ALA A 580 18.10 -5.21 -28.50
N LYS A 581 18.57 -4.67 -29.63
CA LYS A 581 18.73 -5.44 -30.87
C LYS A 581 19.72 -6.59 -30.70
N ARG A 582 20.89 -6.37 -30.08
CA ARG A 582 21.89 -7.42 -29.85
C ARG A 582 21.32 -8.54 -28.98
N LEU A 583 20.54 -8.20 -27.96
CA LEU A 583 19.83 -9.15 -27.11
C LEU A 583 18.78 -9.95 -27.91
N LYS A 584 17.92 -9.30 -28.70
CA LYS A 584 16.92 -9.98 -29.55
C LYS A 584 17.54 -10.84 -30.67
N ASP A 585 18.66 -10.41 -31.25
CA ASP A 585 19.38 -11.18 -32.26
C ASP A 585 19.95 -12.49 -31.65
N ARG A 586 20.30 -12.48 -30.35
CA ARG A 586 20.78 -13.65 -29.60
C ARG A 586 19.66 -14.50 -29.00
N SER A 587 18.59 -13.88 -28.53
CA SER A 587 17.41 -14.52 -27.94
C SER A 587 16.16 -13.71 -28.32
N PRO A 588 15.42 -14.10 -29.37
CA PRO A 588 14.25 -13.36 -29.84
C PRO A 588 13.14 -13.18 -28.79
N ASN A 589 13.09 -14.08 -27.81
CA ASN A 589 12.09 -14.10 -26.74
C ASN A 589 12.45 -13.18 -25.55
N ILE A 590 13.67 -12.63 -25.50
CA ILE A 590 14.04 -11.71 -24.41
C ILE A 590 13.17 -10.47 -24.45
N PHE A 591 12.63 -10.06 -23.31
CA PHE A 591 11.70 -8.94 -23.22
C PHE A 591 12.44 -7.68 -22.77
N ASN A 592 12.64 -6.73 -23.68
CA ASN A 592 13.38 -5.51 -23.43
C ASN A 592 12.45 -4.36 -23.02
N THR A 593 12.78 -3.68 -21.92
CA THR A 593 12.04 -2.49 -21.49
C THR A 593 12.90 -1.22 -21.56
N PHE A 594 12.28 -0.12 -21.98
CA PHE A 594 12.93 1.19 -22.07
C PHE A 594 12.58 2.06 -20.86
N TYR A 595 13.58 2.43 -20.06
CA TYR A 595 13.40 3.29 -18.90
C TYR A 595 13.03 4.73 -19.28
N ARG A 596 12.00 5.27 -18.63
CA ARG A 596 11.65 6.69 -18.67
C ARG A 596 11.19 7.17 -17.30
N ASN A 597 11.65 8.35 -16.89
CA ASN A 597 11.21 8.96 -15.64
C ASN A 597 10.00 9.87 -15.89
N THR A 598 8.99 9.81 -15.02
CA THR A 598 7.75 10.59 -15.18
C THR A 598 7.80 11.97 -14.52
N VAL A 599 8.82 12.25 -13.69
CA VAL A 599 8.92 13.50 -12.91
C VAL A 599 10.17 14.31 -13.25
N ILE A 600 11.29 13.65 -13.47
CA ILE A 600 12.62 14.25 -13.63
C ILE A 600 13.06 14.18 -15.10
N HIS A 601 13.59 15.29 -15.62
CA HIS A 601 14.21 15.31 -16.94
C HIS A 601 15.67 14.81 -16.90
N TYR A 602 15.91 13.70 -17.59
CA TYR A 602 17.25 13.15 -17.84
C TYR A 602 17.67 13.44 -19.29
N PRO A 603 18.67 14.31 -19.51
CA PRO A 603 19.08 14.69 -20.86
C PRO A 603 19.99 13.63 -21.50
N GLY A 604 20.18 13.73 -22.82
CA GLY A 604 21.11 12.95 -23.63
C GLY A 604 20.45 12.04 -24.66
N ASN A 605 19.16 12.23 -24.96
CA ASN A 605 18.40 11.55 -26.00
C ASN A 605 18.25 12.44 -27.25
N THR A 606 17.86 11.83 -28.36
CA THR A 606 17.71 12.53 -29.66
C THR A 606 16.57 13.56 -29.67
N PHE A 607 15.58 13.45 -28.77
CA PHE A 607 14.38 14.29 -28.69
C PHE A 607 14.46 15.43 -27.65
N ASP A 608 15.60 15.61 -26.97
CA ASP A 608 15.72 16.56 -25.84
C ASP A 608 15.84 18.02 -26.27
N SER A 609 16.24 18.32 -27.51
CA SER A 609 16.46 19.70 -27.95
C SER A 609 15.21 20.58 -27.82
N LEU A 610 14.02 20.01 -28.04
CA LEU A 610 12.77 20.76 -27.90
C LEU A 610 12.46 21.08 -26.43
N PHE A 611 12.81 20.19 -25.49
CA PHE A 611 12.68 20.48 -24.06
C PHE A 611 13.62 21.60 -23.63
N GLU A 612 14.83 21.65 -24.17
CA GLU A 612 15.78 22.73 -23.90
C GLU A 612 15.30 24.08 -24.45
N GLU A 613 14.64 24.09 -25.61
CA GLU A 613 14.05 25.28 -26.22
C GLU A 613 12.85 25.83 -25.42
N GLU A 614 12.00 24.94 -24.89
CA GLU A 614 10.77 25.26 -24.17
C GLU A 614 10.93 25.21 -22.64
N LEU A 615 12.17 25.17 -22.15
CA LEU A 615 12.53 24.90 -20.75
C LEU A 615 11.73 25.76 -19.75
N ASP A 616 11.52 27.04 -20.08
CA ASP A 616 10.84 27.98 -19.20
C ASP A 616 9.43 27.52 -18.84
N ASP A 617 8.66 27.03 -19.81
CA ASP A 617 7.27 26.65 -19.63
C ASP A 617 7.10 25.18 -19.23
N TRP A 618 8.08 24.35 -19.61
CA TRP A 618 8.05 22.91 -19.46
C TRP A 618 8.71 22.40 -18.18
N ALA A 619 9.56 23.21 -17.54
CA ALA A 619 10.10 22.91 -16.21
C ALA A 619 9.30 23.60 -15.09
N ARG A 620 9.10 22.89 -13.97
CA ARG A 620 8.53 23.51 -12.76
C ARG A 620 9.42 24.66 -12.29
N SER A 621 8.82 25.81 -12.08
CA SER A 621 9.50 27.02 -11.63
C SER A 621 8.60 27.88 -10.75
N ARG A 622 9.21 28.81 -10.03
CA ARG A 622 8.54 29.89 -9.29
C ARG A 622 9.20 31.22 -9.56
N THR A 623 8.46 32.31 -9.41
CA THR A 623 9.00 33.66 -9.57
C THR A 623 9.27 34.29 -8.20
N VAL A 624 10.50 34.74 -7.96
CA VAL A 624 10.89 35.45 -6.73
C VAL A 624 11.57 36.75 -7.13
N GLY A 625 11.01 37.90 -6.74
CA GLY A 625 11.59 39.21 -7.08
C GLY A 625 11.64 39.54 -8.58
N GLY A 626 10.81 38.87 -9.39
CA GLY A 626 10.81 38.98 -10.86
C GLY A 626 11.78 38.03 -11.56
N GLU A 627 12.56 37.24 -10.82
CA GLU A 627 13.47 36.22 -11.34
C GLU A 627 12.79 34.85 -11.30
N ARG A 628 12.94 34.07 -12.38
CA ARG A 628 12.43 32.69 -12.47
C ARG A 628 13.43 31.73 -11.84
N ILE A 629 12.96 30.89 -10.93
CA ILE A 629 13.77 29.88 -10.23
C ILE A 629 13.17 28.51 -10.51
N TYR A 630 13.96 27.61 -11.10
CA TYR A 630 13.54 26.23 -11.37
C TYR A 630 13.57 25.38 -10.12
N LEU A 631 12.70 24.37 -10.07
CA LEU A 631 12.48 23.53 -8.91
C LEU A 631 12.91 22.09 -9.17
N ASP A 632 13.59 21.51 -8.19
CA ASP A 632 13.87 20.07 -8.15
C ASP A 632 12.61 19.28 -7.77
N ARG A 633 12.73 17.95 -7.79
CA ARG A 633 11.62 17.04 -7.50
C ARG A 633 10.98 17.23 -6.11
N ASN A 634 11.70 17.85 -5.17
CA ASN A 634 11.25 18.10 -3.81
C ASN A 634 10.76 19.56 -3.64
N GLY A 635 10.62 20.30 -4.74
CA GLY A 635 10.21 21.71 -4.72
C GLY A 635 11.30 22.67 -4.22
N ARG A 636 12.57 22.24 -4.21
CA ARG A 636 13.70 23.08 -3.77
C ARG A 636 14.33 23.78 -4.97
N ASP A 637 14.93 24.93 -4.72
CA ASP A 637 15.58 25.72 -5.77
C ASP A 637 16.75 24.97 -6.40
N ILE A 638 16.73 24.86 -7.74
CA ILE A 638 17.88 24.40 -8.52
C ILE A 638 18.85 25.57 -8.65
N THR A 639 20.11 25.32 -8.29
CA THR A 639 21.19 26.31 -8.34
C THR A 639 22.32 25.82 -9.23
N THR A 640 23.00 26.72 -9.91
CA THR A 640 24.21 26.37 -10.68
C THR A 640 25.41 26.33 -9.74
N LYS A 641 26.12 25.20 -9.71
CA LYS A 641 27.36 25.01 -8.96
C LYS A 641 28.51 25.79 -9.60
N ALA A 642 29.61 25.94 -8.86
CA ALA A 642 30.80 26.66 -9.32
C ALA A 642 31.45 26.04 -10.58
N ASP A 643 31.20 24.75 -10.85
CA ASP A 643 31.69 24.04 -12.04
C ASP A 643 30.73 24.14 -13.24
N GLY A 644 29.65 24.92 -13.13
CA GLY A 644 28.64 25.08 -14.17
C GLY A 644 27.59 23.97 -14.23
N SER A 645 27.71 22.91 -13.42
CA SER A 645 26.68 21.88 -13.32
C SER A 645 25.52 22.33 -12.43
N LEU A 646 24.33 21.79 -12.66
CA LEU A 646 23.17 22.06 -11.81
C LEU A 646 23.27 21.32 -10.47
N SER A 647 22.69 21.91 -9.40
CA SER A 647 22.57 21.28 -8.09
C SER A 647 21.76 20.00 -8.15
N GLU A 648 20.71 20.00 -8.96
CA GLU A 648 19.79 18.90 -9.24
C GLU A 648 19.28 18.99 -10.70
N ARG A 649 18.52 17.97 -11.13
CA ARG A 649 17.88 17.91 -12.45
C ARG A 649 16.56 18.70 -12.48
N TYR A 650 16.16 19.17 -13.67
CA TYR A 650 14.85 19.79 -13.89
C TYR A 650 13.69 18.82 -13.66
N THR A 651 12.57 19.37 -13.22
CA THR A 651 11.32 18.64 -12.94
C THR A 651 10.25 19.04 -13.96
N TYR A 652 9.51 18.08 -14.50
CA TYR A 652 8.46 18.30 -15.49
C TYR A 652 7.26 19.08 -14.94
N ASN A 653 6.78 20.07 -15.71
CA ASN A 653 5.52 20.76 -15.48
C ASN A 653 4.36 20.07 -16.23
N ALA A 654 3.87 18.95 -15.71
CA ALA A 654 2.85 18.12 -16.38
C ALA A 654 1.49 18.83 -16.61
N GLU A 655 1.26 19.98 -15.99
CA GLU A 655 0.08 20.82 -16.26
C GLU A 655 0.13 21.44 -17.66
N ASN A 656 1.31 21.61 -18.24
CA ASN A 656 1.49 22.14 -19.59
C ASN A 656 1.18 21.06 -20.65
N ALA A 657 0.16 21.28 -21.48
CA ALA A 657 -0.24 20.33 -22.52
C ALA A 657 0.85 20.08 -23.58
N GLY A 658 1.67 21.09 -23.92
CA GLY A 658 2.78 20.95 -24.85
C GLY A 658 3.88 20.02 -24.31
N LEU A 659 4.17 20.12 -23.02
CA LEU A 659 5.08 19.18 -22.36
C LEU A 659 4.53 17.76 -22.39
N ARG A 660 3.24 17.56 -22.08
CA ARG A 660 2.63 16.21 -22.09
C ARG A 660 2.72 15.58 -23.47
N ASP A 661 2.34 16.32 -24.52
CA ASP A 661 2.41 15.84 -25.90
C ASP A 661 3.86 15.49 -26.28
N TRP A 662 4.84 16.36 -26.00
CA TRP A 662 6.25 16.05 -26.24
C TRP A 662 6.71 14.82 -25.46
N TRP A 663 6.36 14.71 -24.17
CA TRP A 663 6.82 13.63 -23.32
C TRP A 663 6.26 12.27 -23.77
N VAL A 664 4.96 12.22 -24.14
CA VAL A 664 4.29 11.04 -24.66
C VAL A 664 4.88 10.66 -26.02
N ASN A 665 5.04 11.62 -26.94
CA ASN A 665 5.62 11.38 -28.27
C ASN A 665 7.05 10.85 -28.16
N ALA A 666 7.87 11.43 -27.28
CA ALA A 666 9.21 10.96 -27.02
C ALA A 666 9.23 9.52 -26.46
N ALA A 667 8.29 9.17 -25.58
CA ALA A 667 8.20 7.82 -25.02
C ALA A 667 7.88 6.77 -26.10
N VAL A 668 6.85 7.01 -26.93
CA VAL A 668 6.41 6.03 -27.94
C VAL A 668 7.33 5.99 -29.17
N SER A 669 8.17 7.01 -29.37
CA SER A 669 9.14 7.04 -30.48
C SER A 669 10.09 5.83 -30.49
N ILE A 670 10.31 5.19 -29.34
CA ILE A 670 11.17 4.01 -29.22
C ILE A 670 10.60 2.77 -29.94
N PHE A 671 9.28 2.71 -30.16
CA PHE A 671 8.61 1.57 -30.80
C PHE A 671 8.54 1.64 -32.34
N GLY A 672 8.68 2.83 -32.94
CA GLY A 672 8.34 3.11 -34.35
C GLY A 672 9.26 2.51 -35.43
N ASN A 673 9.20 3.03 -36.66
CA ASN A 673 10.08 2.68 -37.81
C ASN A 673 11.13 3.78 -38.07
N ALA A 674 12.36 3.39 -38.41
CA ALA A 674 13.56 4.21 -38.57
C ALA A 674 13.37 5.67 -39.07
N HIS A 675 13.99 6.64 -38.39
CA HIS A 675 14.14 8.03 -38.82
C HIS A 675 15.61 8.43 -38.85
N ASN A 676 16.08 9.23 -39.81
CA ASN A 676 17.48 9.65 -39.85
C ASN A 676 17.69 10.95 -39.07
N ASP A 677 18.82 11.07 -38.36
CA ASP A 677 19.29 12.33 -37.78
C ASP A 677 19.65 13.36 -38.87
N LYS A 678 19.92 14.60 -38.46
CA LYS A 678 20.38 15.68 -39.36
C LYS A 678 21.70 15.39 -40.09
N ASN A 679 22.43 14.34 -39.69
CA ASN A 679 23.68 13.86 -40.28
C ASN A 679 23.49 12.61 -41.15
N GLY A 680 22.27 12.09 -41.31
CA GLY A 680 21.96 10.88 -42.08
C GLY A 680 22.16 9.56 -41.33
N ASN A 681 22.35 9.57 -40.00
CA ASN A 681 22.42 8.36 -39.19
C ASN A 681 21.01 7.86 -38.87
N THR A 682 20.74 6.58 -39.08
CA THR A 682 19.47 5.97 -38.68
C THR A 682 19.29 6.00 -37.16
N ILE A 683 18.35 6.83 -36.71
CA ILE A 683 17.72 6.89 -35.39
C ILE A 683 16.45 6.01 -35.42
N ILE A 684 16.06 5.56 -34.24
CA ILE A 684 15.29 4.35 -33.96
C ILE A 684 13.96 4.30 -34.70
N GLY A 685 13.82 3.16 -35.34
CA GLY A 685 12.60 2.39 -35.25
C GLY A 685 12.96 0.92 -35.36
N ALA A 686 13.02 0.26 -34.21
CA ALA A 686 13.76 -0.98 -34.07
C ALA A 686 12.89 -2.19 -33.73
N ASP A 687 11.59 -2.03 -33.42
CA ASP A 687 10.68 -3.14 -33.04
C ASP A 687 11.34 -4.20 -32.14
N VAL A 688 12.22 -3.75 -31.24
CA VAL A 688 13.05 -4.59 -30.34
C VAL A 688 12.86 -4.22 -28.87
N ILE A 689 12.03 -3.20 -28.60
CA ILE A 689 11.58 -2.80 -27.27
C ILE A 689 10.13 -3.26 -27.14
N ASP A 690 9.86 -4.02 -26.10
CA ASP A 690 8.58 -4.67 -25.87
C ASP A 690 7.71 -3.89 -24.87
N ALA A 691 8.32 -3.06 -24.03
CA ALA A 691 7.60 -2.20 -23.09
C ALA A 691 8.32 -0.89 -22.74
N ILE A 692 7.55 0.09 -22.29
CA ILE A 692 8.07 1.27 -21.59
C ILE A 692 8.04 0.98 -20.08
N PHE A 693 9.19 1.18 -19.43
CA PHE A 693 9.31 1.15 -17.98
C PHE A 693 9.20 2.58 -17.43
N LEU A 694 8.23 2.83 -16.57
CA LEU A 694 8.03 4.13 -15.94
C LEU A 694 8.60 4.16 -14.53
N ASP A 695 9.57 5.04 -14.30
CA ASP A 695 10.12 5.31 -12.97
C ASP A 695 9.51 6.56 -12.35
N ARG A 696 9.47 6.58 -11.01
CA ARG A 696 8.83 7.63 -10.19
C ARG A 696 7.33 7.76 -10.44
N ILE A 697 6.66 6.62 -10.53
CA ILE A 697 5.22 6.58 -10.31
C ILE A 697 4.99 6.93 -8.83
N SER A 698 4.28 8.03 -8.63
CA SER A 698 3.87 8.55 -7.32
C SER A 698 2.48 9.15 -7.51
N GLU A 699 1.72 9.32 -6.42
CA GLU A 699 0.33 9.82 -6.41
C GLU A 699 -0.77 8.73 -6.44
N GLY A 700 -0.46 7.45 -6.18
CA GLY A 700 -1.51 6.42 -5.99
C GLY A 700 -2.27 6.53 -4.65
N ASP A 701 -1.90 7.51 -3.82
CA ASP A 701 -2.66 8.01 -2.68
C ASP A 701 -3.89 8.84 -3.09
N GLN A 702 -3.90 9.35 -4.33
CA GLN A 702 -4.98 10.19 -4.86
C GLN A 702 -5.82 9.39 -5.86
N PRO A 703 -7.13 9.66 -5.94
CA PRO A 703 -7.95 9.17 -7.04
C PRO A 703 -7.31 9.51 -8.40
N LEU A 704 -7.34 8.57 -9.36
CA LEU A 704 -6.88 8.85 -10.74
C LEU A 704 -7.76 9.87 -11.44
N VAL A 705 -9.01 9.99 -11.00
CA VAL A 705 -9.97 10.93 -11.53
C VAL A 705 -10.44 11.87 -10.44
N ASP A 706 -10.68 13.12 -10.80
CA ASP A 706 -11.37 14.06 -9.93
C ASP A 706 -12.84 13.65 -9.75
N GLU A 707 -13.55 14.40 -8.90
CA GLU A 707 -14.98 14.22 -8.64
C GLU A 707 -15.87 14.30 -9.90
N ASN A 708 -15.34 14.83 -11.00
CA ASN A 708 -16.03 14.97 -12.28
C ASN A 708 -15.67 13.86 -13.29
N GLY A 709 -14.85 12.88 -12.90
CA GLY A 709 -14.38 11.80 -13.76
C GLY A 709 -13.28 12.20 -14.75
N ASN A 710 -12.72 13.41 -14.65
CA ASN A 710 -11.57 13.83 -15.45
C ASN A 710 -10.26 13.40 -14.77
N PRO A 711 -9.13 13.34 -15.48
CA PRO A 711 -7.85 13.03 -14.84
C PRO A 711 -7.55 14.01 -13.69
N ALA A 712 -7.21 13.50 -12.51
CA ALA A 712 -7.07 14.30 -11.29
C ALA A 712 -5.94 15.35 -11.34
N SER A 713 -4.97 15.18 -12.25
CA SER A 713 -3.88 16.12 -12.46
C SER A 713 -3.33 16.03 -13.89
N GLY A 714 -2.58 17.04 -14.32
CA GLY A 714 -1.84 16.96 -15.58
C GLY A 714 -0.83 15.80 -15.60
N TYR A 715 -0.33 15.38 -14.44
CA TYR A 715 0.53 14.20 -14.30
C TYR A 715 -0.22 12.89 -14.61
N VAL A 716 -1.40 12.69 -14.01
CA VAL A 716 -2.23 11.51 -14.30
C VAL A 716 -2.67 11.50 -15.76
N GLN A 717 -3.08 12.67 -16.28
CA GLN A 717 -3.42 12.84 -17.69
C GLN A 717 -2.27 12.42 -18.61
N MET A 718 -1.02 12.82 -18.32
CA MET A 718 0.14 12.45 -19.12
C MET A 718 0.36 10.93 -19.20
N ILE A 719 0.13 10.21 -18.10
CA ILE A 719 0.29 8.75 -18.05
C ILE A 719 -0.88 8.05 -18.77
N GLN A 720 -2.10 8.54 -18.60
CA GLN A 720 -3.27 8.06 -19.34
C GLN A 720 -3.11 8.29 -20.85
N GLU A 721 -2.63 9.46 -21.27
CA GLU A 721 -2.36 9.75 -22.68
C GLU A 721 -1.29 8.82 -23.27
N LEU A 722 -0.25 8.47 -22.49
CA LEU A 722 0.71 7.44 -22.88
C LEU A 722 0.04 6.07 -23.04
N ARG A 723 -0.75 5.65 -22.05
CA ARG A 723 -1.49 4.39 -22.06
C ARG A 723 -2.38 4.26 -23.29
N ASP A 724 -3.18 5.27 -23.56
CA ASP A 724 -4.08 5.32 -24.71
C ASP A 724 -3.30 5.29 -26.03
N ARG A 725 -2.15 5.99 -26.09
CA ARG A 725 -1.29 6.00 -27.28
C ARG A 725 -0.66 4.65 -27.55
N VAL A 726 -0.15 3.96 -26.52
CA VAL A 726 0.40 2.61 -26.63
C VAL A 726 -0.69 1.66 -27.09
N ASN A 727 -1.84 1.62 -26.43
CA ASN A 727 -2.93 0.72 -26.80
C ASN A 727 -3.46 0.94 -28.22
N SER A 728 -3.60 2.20 -28.64
CA SER A 728 -4.19 2.53 -29.94
C SER A 728 -3.23 2.38 -31.13
N GLN A 729 -1.91 2.52 -30.92
CA GLN A 729 -0.92 2.52 -32.00
C GLN A 729 0.05 1.33 -31.97
N TYR A 730 0.25 0.75 -30.80
CA TYR A 730 1.26 -0.27 -30.49
C TYR A 730 0.67 -1.31 -29.54
N GLY A 731 -0.54 -1.82 -29.84
CA GLY A 731 -1.31 -2.68 -28.94
C GLY A 731 -0.64 -4.02 -28.59
N ASP A 732 0.51 -4.33 -29.17
CA ASP A 732 1.40 -5.43 -28.79
C ASP A 732 2.46 -5.06 -27.73
N LYS A 733 2.57 -3.78 -27.36
CA LYS A 733 3.57 -3.26 -26.40
C LYS A 733 2.93 -2.95 -25.05
N LEU A 734 3.74 -3.01 -23.99
CA LEU A 734 3.25 -2.89 -22.60
C LEU A 734 3.78 -1.63 -21.89
N ILE A 735 3.15 -1.31 -20.75
CA ILE A 735 3.63 -0.31 -19.79
C ILE A 735 3.78 -0.96 -18.42
N VAL A 736 5.00 -0.90 -17.87
CA VAL A 736 5.32 -1.42 -16.53
C VAL A 736 5.86 -0.28 -15.68
N GLY A 737 5.47 -0.20 -14.41
CA GLY A 737 5.83 0.95 -13.56
C GLY A 737 6.54 0.57 -12.26
N ASN A 738 7.40 1.46 -11.78
CA ASN A 738 7.90 1.46 -10.41
C ASN A 738 6.80 1.98 -9.47
N THR A 739 5.79 1.13 -9.22
CA THR A 739 4.48 1.55 -8.71
C THR A 739 4.23 1.05 -7.29
N LEU A 740 4.10 -0.25 -7.08
CA LEU A 740 3.68 -0.80 -5.80
C LEU A 740 4.76 -0.63 -4.73
N ARG A 741 4.42 0.05 -3.63
CA ARG A 741 5.38 0.44 -2.57
C ARG A 741 4.76 0.36 -1.17
N SER A 742 5.26 -0.55 -0.33
CA SER A 742 4.76 -0.65 1.04
C SER A 742 4.94 0.63 1.86
N GLU A 743 5.93 1.46 1.51
CA GLU A 743 6.24 2.69 2.24
C GLU A 743 5.36 3.89 1.86
N ASN A 744 4.63 3.81 0.75
CA ASN A 744 3.72 4.84 0.29
C ASN A 744 2.32 4.58 0.89
N ASN A 745 1.44 5.59 0.93
CA ASN A 745 0.08 5.31 1.37
C ASN A 745 -0.64 4.50 0.29
N ASN A 746 -1.65 3.73 0.67
CA ASN A 746 -2.37 2.82 -0.24
C ASN A 746 -1.47 1.87 -1.09
N GLY A 747 -0.17 1.73 -0.81
CA GLY A 747 0.73 0.96 -1.66
C GLY A 747 0.88 1.47 -3.10
N ASP A 748 0.42 2.69 -3.42
CA ASP A 748 0.21 3.22 -4.78
C ASP A 748 -0.69 2.33 -5.68
N ARG A 749 -1.59 1.53 -5.09
CA ARG A 749 -2.42 0.54 -5.79
C ARG A 749 -3.22 1.13 -6.96
N GLU A 750 -3.75 2.35 -6.85
CA GLU A 750 -4.57 2.97 -7.91
C GLU A 750 -3.86 3.08 -9.26
N MET A 751 -2.54 3.33 -9.24
CA MET A 751 -1.76 3.49 -10.47
C MET A 751 -1.68 2.19 -11.28
N MET A 752 -1.94 1.03 -10.67
CA MET A 752 -2.00 -0.27 -11.37
C MET A 752 -3.15 -0.37 -12.38
N ARG A 753 -4.15 0.52 -12.32
CA ARG A 753 -5.19 0.63 -13.37
C ARG A 753 -4.63 1.03 -14.73
N LEU A 754 -3.47 1.69 -14.77
CA LEU A 754 -2.84 2.20 -15.98
C LEU A 754 -1.67 1.33 -16.47
N MET A 755 -1.40 0.19 -15.82
CA MET A 755 -0.17 -0.58 -16.02
C MET A 755 -0.43 -2.09 -16.09
N GLU A 756 0.36 -2.79 -16.89
CA GLU A 756 0.40 -4.26 -16.95
C GLU A 756 1.14 -4.87 -15.75
N GLY A 757 1.98 -4.10 -15.06
CA GLY A 757 2.80 -4.68 -14.01
C GLY A 757 3.57 -3.66 -13.21
N SER A 758 4.22 -4.18 -12.16
CA SER A 758 5.01 -3.39 -11.24
C SER A 758 6.41 -3.92 -11.01
N TYR A 759 7.34 -2.98 -10.91
CA TYR A 759 8.65 -3.17 -10.31
C TYR A 759 8.61 -2.73 -8.85
N LEU A 760 9.22 -3.53 -7.98
CA LEU A 760 9.32 -3.25 -6.55
C LEU A 760 10.77 -3.18 -6.11
N GLU A 761 11.14 -2.05 -5.50
CA GLU A 761 12.37 -1.86 -4.75
C GLU A 761 12.02 -1.27 -3.39
N ARG A 762 12.96 -1.26 -2.43
CA ARG A 762 12.69 -0.79 -1.05
C ARG A 762 11.52 -1.51 -0.39
N TRP A 763 11.29 -2.76 -0.80
CA TRP A 763 10.19 -3.62 -0.34
C TRP A 763 10.24 -3.98 1.15
N THR A 764 11.29 -3.54 1.87
CA THR A 764 11.42 -3.66 3.33
C THR A 764 11.19 -2.34 4.08
N PHE A 765 10.79 -1.27 3.38
CA PHE A 765 10.61 0.04 4.00
C PHE A 765 9.21 0.20 4.61
N GLU A 766 9.21 0.63 5.86
CA GLU A 766 8.02 0.97 6.62
C GLU A 766 7.33 2.22 6.05
N ASN A 767 6.01 2.17 5.93
CA ASN A 767 5.22 3.40 5.76
C ASN A 767 5.29 4.20 7.06
N LYS A 768 5.94 5.36 7.02
CA LYS A 768 6.14 6.24 8.18
C LYS A 768 4.84 6.84 8.73
N ASN A 769 3.80 6.89 7.89
CA ASN A 769 2.49 7.44 8.18
C ASN A 769 1.45 6.35 8.50
N SER A 770 1.81 5.06 8.40
CA SER A 770 0.93 3.94 8.73
C SER A 770 0.28 4.11 10.11
N THR A 771 -0.97 3.71 10.27
CA THR A 771 -1.64 3.75 11.58
C THR A 771 -2.39 2.45 11.83
N PRO A 772 -2.00 1.66 12.85
CA PRO A 772 -0.82 1.77 13.73
C PRO A 772 0.53 1.73 12.99
N LYS A 773 1.63 2.03 13.71
CA LYS A 773 2.98 2.10 13.16
C LYS A 773 3.44 0.73 12.72
N GLN A 774 3.76 0.64 11.43
CA GLN A 774 4.40 -0.50 10.82
C GLN A 774 5.80 -0.75 11.39
N ASN A 775 6.11 -1.99 11.75
CA ASN A 775 7.47 -2.48 11.89
C ASN A 775 7.98 -3.11 10.56
N ARG A 776 9.28 -3.37 10.48
CA ARG A 776 9.89 -3.92 9.27
C ARG A 776 9.31 -5.25 8.81
N GLY A 777 8.97 -6.16 9.72
CA GLY A 777 8.32 -7.43 9.39
C GLY A 777 6.94 -7.21 8.75
N GLU A 778 6.15 -6.29 9.31
CA GLU A 778 4.84 -5.90 8.77
C GLU A 778 4.96 -5.22 7.39
N SER A 779 6.03 -4.46 7.14
CA SER A 779 6.33 -3.91 5.80
C SER A 779 6.55 -5.00 4.77
N VAL A 780 7.34 -6.02 5.11
CA VAL A 780 7.58 -7.16 4.20
C VAL A 780 6.30 -7.97 3.98
N ILE A 781 5.49 -8.18 5.02
CA ILE A 781 4.16 -8.80 4.86
C ILE A 781 3.31 -7.97 3.89
N ASN A 782 3.26 -6.65 4.06
CA ASN A 782 2.49 -5.79 3.18
C ASN A 782 2.96 -5.87 1.71
N THR A 783 4.27 -5.84 1.48
CA THR A 783 4.82 -6.04 0.14
C THR A 783 4.45 -7.41 -0.44
N ILE A 784 4.50 -8.48 0.36
CA ILE A 784 4.06 -9.82 -0.07
C ILE A 784 2.60 -9.76 -0.56
N ARG A 785 1.71 -9.07 0.15
CA ARG A 785 0.29 -8.97 -0.23
C ARG A 785 0.09 -8.13 -1.50
N LEU A 786 0.76 -6.99 -1.61
CA LEU A 786 0.75 -6.15 -2.83
C LEU A 786 1.18 -6.94 -4.08
N MET A 787 2.26 -7.72 -3.97
CA MET A 787 2.74 -8.56 -5.08
C MET A 787 1.74 -9.68 -5.41
N ARG A 788 1.18 -10.33 -4.39
CA ARG A 788 0.22 -11.43 -4.61
C ARG A 788 -1.10 -10.96 -5.19
N GLU A 789 -1.63 -9.82 -4.74
CA GLU A 789 -2.82 -9.22 -5.34
C GLU A 789 -2.59 -8.99 -6.83
N ALA A 790 -1.51 -8.28 -7.20
CA ALA A 790 -1.18 -7.99 -8.58
C ALA A 790 -1.03 -9.27 -9.43
N LEU A 791 -0.31 -10.27 -8.92
CA LEU A 791 -0.15 -11.56 -9.61
C LEU A 791 -1.48 -12.33 -9.75
N SER A 792 -2.34 -12.30 -8.72
CA SER A 792 -3.67 -12.92 -8.79
C SER A 792 -4.59 -12.26 -9.83
N LEU A 793 -4.29 -11.00 -10.15
CA LEU A 793 -4.95 -10.20 -11.19
C LEU A 793 -4.21 -10.30 -12.53
N GLY A 794 -3.26 -11.22 -12.70
CA GLY A 794 -2.54 -11.44 -13.95
C GLY A 794 -1.52 -10.37 -14.32
N LYS A 795 -1.13 -9.50 -13.38
CA LYS A 795 -0.15 -8.43 -13.60
C LYS A 795 1.28 -8.96 -13.48
N ILE A 796 2.22 -8.33 -14.21
CA ILE A 796 3.66 -8.65 -14.11
C ILE A 796 4.23 -8.12 -12.80
N ILE A 797 5.02 -8.92 -12.08
CA ILE A 797 5.78 -8.47 -10.90
C ILE A 797 7.28 -8.69 -11.10
N MET A 798 8.04 -7.60 -10.94
CA MET A 798 9.50 -7.57 -11.05
C MET A 798 10.10 -7.16 -9.69
N LEU A 799 10.47 -8.13 -8.87
CA LEU A 799 11.06 -7.86 -7.55
C LEU A 799 12.55 -7.55 -7.69
N GLN A 800 12.98 -6.35 -7.29
CA GLN A 800 14.38 -5.96 -7.18
C GLN A 800 14.91 -6.21 -5.77
N SER A 801 15.96 -7.02 -5.67
CA SER A 801 16.62 -7.31 -4.40
C SER A 801 18.15 -7.32 -4.52
N GLY A 802 18.87 -7.50 -3.42
CA GLY A 802 20.34 -7.51 -3.34
C GLY A 802 20.84 -7.31 -1.89
N PRO A 803 22.12 -7.57 -1.57
CA PRO A 803 22.75 -7.17 -0.31
C PRO A 803 23.01 -5.67 -0.37
N ILE A 804 22.47 -4.95 0.61
CA ILE A 804 21.83 -3.66 0.35
C ILE A 804 22.80 -2.48 0.61
N SER A 805 23.43 -1.92 -0.42
CA SER A 805 24.18 -0.65 -0.31
C SER A 805 23.55 0.55 -1.04
N PHE A 806 22.68 0.32 -2.05
CA PHE A 806 22.27 1.36 -3.00
C PHE A 806 20.74 1.54 -3.17
N ILE A 807 19.91 0.57 -2.75
CA ILE A 807 18.45 0.59 -2.96
C ILE A 807 17.64 0.72 -1.66
N GLU A 808 18.00 0.03 -0.57
CA GLU A 808 17.22 0.05 0.69
C GLU A 808 17.93 0.80 1.84
N THR A 809 18.39 2.03 1.61
CA THR A 809 19.05 2.85 2.65
C THR A 809 18.06 3.48 3.64
N GLY A 810 17.64 2.70 4.63
CA GLY A 810 17.14 3.18 5.93
C GLY A 810 18.19 3.06 7.04
N ASP A 811 19.07 2.05 6.94
CA ASP A 811 20.16 1.81 7.89
C ASP A 811 21.51 2.03 7.21
N ASN A 812 22.25 3.02 7.69
CA ASN A 812 23.67 3.15 7.39
C ASN A 812 24.43 1.95 7.97
N LEU A 813 25.20 1.28 7.11
CA LEU A 813 26.34 0.38 7.42
C LEU A 813 25.97 -1.03 7.91
N ALA A 814 25.98 -2.05 7.03
CA ALA A 814 26.59 -3.38 7.28
C ALA A 814 26.32 -4.46 6.21
N ASP A 815 26.44 -4.22 4.89
CA ASP A 815 26.48 -5.39 3.97
C ASP A 815 27.13 -5.14 2.60
N SER A 816 28.18 -4.30 2.51
CA SER A 816 29.04 -4.32 1.32
C SER A 816 29.72 -5.69 1.23
N SER A 817 29.35 -6.49 0.24
CA SER A 817 30.02 -7.78 0.02
C SER A 817 31.40 -7.52 -0.57
N SER A 818 32.41 -8.16 -0.01
CA SER A 818 33.80 -7.99 -0.45
C SER A 818 34.20 -8.96 -1.57
N SER A 819 33.35 -9.98 -1.81
CA SER A 819 33.57 -11.04 -2.78
C SER A 819 32.25 -11.55 -3.37
N ALA A 820 32.34 -12.23 -4.52
CA ALA A 820 31.19 -12.85 -5.18
C ALA A 820 30.55 -13.98 -4.34
N ASP A 821 31.35 -14.73 -3.58
CA ASP A 821 30.86 -15.84 -2.75
C ASP A 821 30.05 -15.33 -1.55
N GLU A 822 30.55 -14.27 -0.90
CA GLU A 822 29.83 -13.60 0.19
C GLU A 822 28.51 -13.02 -0.33
N TYR A 823 28.53 -12.37 -1.50
CA TYR A 823 27.36 -11.83 -2.17
C TYR A 823 26.30 -12.92 -2.45
N ALA A 824 26.73 -14.03 -3.05
CA ALA A 824 25.84 -15.15 -3.37
C ALA A 824 25.29 -15.88 -2.14
N SER A 825 26.02 -15.90 -1.01
CA SER A 825 25.56 -16.54 0.23
C SER A 825 24.39 -15.84 0.92
N LYS A 826 24.13 -14.57 0.58
CA LYS A 826 23.09 -13.73 1.21
C LYS A 826 21.76 -13.73 0.44
N VAL A 827 21.64 -14.52 -0.63
CA VAL A 827 20.47 -14.53 -1.52
C VAL A 827 19.22 -15.15 -0.89
N ASP A 828 19.37 -16.09 0.04
CA ASP A 828 18.29 -16.99 0.48
C ASP A 828 17.06 -16.27 1.04
N PHE A 829 17.22 -15.20 1.82
CA PHE A 829 16.07 -14.50 2.39
C PHE A 829 15.25 -13.79 1.30
N ALA A 830 15.92 -13.04 0.42
CA ALA A 830 15.29 -12.37 -0.70
C ALA A 830 14.64 -13.35 -1.68
N LEU A 831 15.34 -14.44 -1.99
CA LEU A 831 14.82 -15.52 -2.81
C LEU A 831 13.61 -16.19 -2.13
N GLY A 832 13.66 -16.40 -0.82
CA GLY A 832 12.55 -16.94 -0.04
C GLY A 832 11.30 -16.06 -0.14
N VAL A 833 11.44 -14.73 0.04
CA VAL A 833 10.34 -13.77 -0.12
C VAL A 833 9.75 -13.84 -1.54
N PHE A 834 10.61 -13.87 -2.58
CA PHE A 834 10.16 -14.04 -3.96
C PHE A 834 9.38 -15.34 -4.15
N LEU A 835 9.91 -16.47 -3.67
CA LEU A 835 9.28 -17.78 -3.85
C LEU A 835 7.98 -17.92 -3.04
N ILE A 836 7.81 -17.18 -1.93
CA ILE A 836 6.49 -17.08 -1.28
C ILE A 836 5.46 -16.49 -2.23
N VAL A 837 5.79 -15.43 -2.98
CA VAL A 837 4.82 -14.77 -3.87
C VAL A 837 4.76 -15.33 -5.28
N ALA A 838 5.76 -16.06 -5.74
CA ALA A 838 5.92 -16.44 -7.14
C ALA A 838 4.67 -17.13 -7.71
N GLU A 839 4.05 -16.49 -8.71
CA GLU A 839 3.05 -17.05 -9.60
C GLU A 839 3.52 -16.85 -11.05
N GLU A 840 2.68 -17.23 -12.03
CA GLU A 840 2.93 -16.87 -13.43
C GLU A 840 3.14 -15.35 -13.56
N TYR A 841 4.16 -14.95 -14.31
CA TYR A 841 4.61 -13.57 -14.52
C TYR A 841 5.29 -12.86 -13.33
N ALA A 842 5.73 -13.60 -12.30
CA ALA A 842 6.65 -13.10 -11.28
C ALA A 842 8.13 -13.31 -11.68
N TYR A 843 8.96 -12.27 -11.58
CA TYR A 843 10.38 -12.31 -11.93
C TYR A 843 11.27 -11.77 -10.80
N PHE A 844 12.39 -12.45 -10.56
CA PHE A 844 13.33 -12.13 -9.49
C PHE A 844 14.60 -11.44 -10.00
N SER A 845 15.08 -10.42 -9.29
CA SER A 845 16.40 -9.82 -9.48
C SER A 845 17.15 -9.76 -8.16
N TYR A 846 18.44 -10.07 -8.21
CA TYR A 846 19.39 -9.91 -7.11
C TYR A 846 20.62 -9.15 -7.66
N GLN A 847 20.76 -7.86 -7.33
CA GLN A 847 21.82 -6.96 -7.80
C GLN A 847 22.23 -5.98 -6.67
N ASP A 848 23.53 -5.72 -6.48
CA ASP A 848 24.08 -4.59 -5.69
C ASP A 848 24.39 -3.34 -6.55
N SER A 849 24.26 -3.45 -7.87
CA SER A 849 24.33 -2.29 -8.76
C SER A 849 23.62 -2.56 -10.06
N VAL A 850 23.08 -1.51 -10.69
CA VAL A 850 22.64 -1.57 -12.09
C VAL A 850 23.76 -1.19 -13.06
N ASN A 851 24.93 -0.73 -12.57
CA ASN A 851 26.04 -0.25 -13.40
C ASN A 851 26.88 -1.41 -13.94
N ALA A 852 26.76 -1.72 -15.23
CA ALA A 852 27.63 -2.68 -15.92
C ALA A 852 28.94 -2.07 -16.45
N GLY A 853 29.40 -0.95 -15.86
CA GLY A 853 30.57 -0.20 -16.32
C GLY A 853 31.22 0.63 -15.22
N LYS A 854 31.99 1.66 -15.60
CA LYS A 854 32.68 2.53 -14.64
C LYS A 854 31.73 3.44 -13.89
N SER A 855 31.78 3.41 -12.56
CA SER A 855 31.18 4.40 -11.67
C SER A 855 32.31 5.20 -10.99
N ALA A 856 32.31 6.53 -11.14
CA ALA A 856 33.33 7.42 -10.58
C ALA A 856 34.81 7.02 -10.89
N GLY A 857 35.06 6.36 -12.04
CA GLY A 857 36.40 5.94 -12.47
C GLY A 857 36.82 4.52 -12.06
N VAL A 858 36.02 3.84 -11.24
CA VAL A 858 36.24 2.45 -10.81
C VAL A 858 35.34 1.52 -11.62
N ASP A 859 35.88 0.41 -12.14
CA ASP A 859 35.08 -0.62 -12.82
C ASP A 859 34.21 -1.35 -11.80
N THR A 860 32.90 -1.37 -12.00
CA THR A 860 31.98 -2.15 -11.14
C THR A 860 32.20 -3.65 -11.42
N PRO A 861 32.57 -4.45 -10.41
CA PRO A 861 32.67 -5.89 -10.55
C PRO A 861 31.39 -6.53 -11.11
N ARG A 862 31.56 -7.50 -12.01
CA ARG A 862 30.45 -8.16 -12.70
C ARG A 862 29.39 -8.74 -11.77
N TRP A 863 29.82 -9.43 -10.71
CA TRP A 863 28.93 -10.06 -9.73
C TRP A 863 28.04 -9.07 -8.96
N MET A 864 28.31 -7.76 -9.00
CA MET A 864 27.44 -6.76 -8.37
C MET A 864 26.19 -6.47 -9.20
N TRP A 865 26.25 -6.62 -10.52
CA TRP A 865 25.11 -6.33 -11.41
C TRP A 865 24.58 -7.54 -12.15
N ASP A 866 25.31 -8.65 -12.16
CA ASP A 866 24.94 -9.89 -12.83
C ASP A 866 24.94 -11.06 -11.84
N SER A 867 23.75 -11.61 -11.61
CA SER A 867 23.47 -12.73 -10.71
C SER A 867 23.41 -14.09 -11.40
N SER A 868 23.79 -14.18 -12.68
CA SER A 868 23.87 -15.45 -13.44
C SER A 868 24.70 -16.51 -12.71
N ASN A 869 25.75 -16.11 -11.98
CA ASN A 869 26.66 -17.02 -11.28
C ASN A 869 26.17 -17.50 -9.91
N ILE A 870 24.99 -17.10 -9.44
CA ILE A 870 24.45 -17.58 -8.16
C ILE A 870 23.88 -19.00 -8.37
N PRO A 871 24.49 -20.06 -7.80
CA PRO A 871 24.17 -21.43 -8.19
C PRO A 871 22.72 -21.86 -7.92
N VAL A 872 22.10 -21.34 -6.86
CA VAL A 872 20.70 -21.69 -6.52
C VAL A 872 19.71 -21.18 -7.57
N LEU A 873 20.02 -20.08 -8.28
CA LEU A 873 19.09 -19.51 -9.27
C LEU A 873 18.99 -20.35 -10.56
N GLN A 874 19.96 -21.26 -10.78
CA GLN A 874 19.98 -22.17 -11.94
C GLN A 874 19.40 -23.57 -11.62
N ARG A 875 18.94 -23.81 -10.38
CA ARG A 875 18.41 -25.12 -10.01
C ARG A 875 16.98 -25.32 -10.53
N PRO A 876 16.58 -26.56 -10.85
CA PRO A 876 15.22 -26.85 -11.29
C PRO A 876 14.21 -26.47 -10.22
N LEU A 877 13.25 -25.57 -10.50
CA LEU A 877 12.26 -25.08 -9.52
C LEU A 877 10.96 -25.89 -9.55
N GLY A 878 10.37 -26.00 -10.74
CA GLY A 878 9.06 -26.63 -10.97
C GLY A 878 7.89 -25.80 -10.40
N GLN A 879 6.66 -26.25 -10.66
CA GLN A 879 5.46 -25.50 -10.29
C GLN A 879 5.27 -25.42 -8.76
N PRO A 880 4.64 -24.35 -8.24
CA PRO A 880 4.18 -24.33 -6.85
C PRO A 880 3.14 -25.43 -6.63
N LEU A 881 3.22 -26.11 -5.48
CA LEU A 881 2.29 -27.20 -5.13
C LEU A 881 1.01 -26.70 -4.45
N GLY A 882 0.90 -25.40 -4.22
CA GLY A 882 -0.25 -24.73 -3.62
C GLY A 882 0.06 -23.27 -3.25
N ASP A 883 -0.95 -22.60 -2.68
CA ASP A 883 -0.78 -21.29 -2.06
C ASP A 883 0.14 -21.38 -0.84
N PRO A 884 0.96 -20.34 -0.58
CA PRO A 884 1.78 -20.31 0.61
C PRO A 884 0.91 -20.14 1.86
N GLN A 885 1.43 -20.61 2.98
CA GLN A 885 0.76 -20.53 4.28
C GLN A 885 1.48 -19.52 5.17
N GLN A 886 0.72 -18.76 5.95
CA GLN A 886 1.22 -17.77 6.89
C GLN A 886 0.74 -18.08 8.31
N VAL A 887 1.64 -17.96 9.30
CA VAL A 887 1.28 -17.85 10.73
C VAL A 887 2.15 -16.75 11.35
N GLY A 888 1.52 -15.62 11.69
CA GLY A 888 2.25 -14.43 12.16
C GLY A 888 3.27 -13.95 11.12
N TYR A 889 4.54 -13.89 11.50
CA TYR A 889 5.65 -13.47 10.63
C TYR A 889 6.27 -14.62 9.81
N VAL A 890 5.78 -15.84 9.97
CA VAL A 890 6.36 -17.02 9.32
C VAL A 890 5.54 -17.41 8.10
N TYR A 891 6.23 -17.63 6.98
CA TYR A 891 5.66 -18.15 5.75
C TYR A 891 6.30 -19.47 5.34
N VAL A 892 5.50 -20.35 4.75
CA VAL A 892 5.98 -21.55 4.07
C VAL A 892 5.37 -21.69 2.68
N ARG A 893 6.14 -22.27 1.75
CA ARG A 893 5.64 -22.67 0.43
C ARG A 893 6.46 -23.83 -0.13
N SER A 894 5.79 -24.75 -0.82
CA SER A 894 6.43 -25.87 -1.49
C SER A 894 6.27 -25.78 -3.01
N PHE A 895 7.36 -26.05 -3.71
CA PHE A 895 7.42 -26.27 -5.15
C PHE A 895 7.74 -27.75 -5.41
N GLU A 896 7.61 -28.19 -6.66
CA GLU A 896 7.98 -29.55 -7.08
C GLU A 896 9.42 -29.90 -6.68
N ASN A 897 10.35 -28.95 -6.85
CA ASN A 897 11.78 -29.19 -6.63
C ASN A 897 12.40 -28.24 -5.57
N ALA A 898 11.61 -27.44 -4.86
CA ALA A 898 12.09 -26.58 -3.79
C ALA A 898 11.11 -26.49 -2.63
N ASP A 899 11.61 -26.12 -1.45
CA ASP A 899 10.83 -25.85 -0.26
C ASP A 899 11.32 -24.57 0.42
N VAL A 900 10.37 -23.77 0.91
CA VAL A 900 10.63 -22.43 1.41
C VAL A 900 10.03 -22.29 2.79
N TRP A 901 10.86 -21.86 3.74
CA TRP A 901 10.45 -21.36 5.05
C TRP A 901 11.14 -20.03 5.28
N ILE A 902 10.38 -18.99 5.63
CA ILE A 902 10.94 -17.68 6.00
C ILE A 902 10.26 -17.13 7.25
N ASN A 903 11.02 -16.41 8.07
CA ASN A 903 10.49 -15.51 9.09
C ASN A 903 10.85 -14.08 8.68
N VAL A 904 9.84 -13.29 8.33
CA VAL A 904 10.04 -11.94 7.78
C VAL A 904 10.44 -10.91 8.83
N ASP A 905 10.18 -11.17 10.11
CA ASP A 905 10.57 -10.31 11.23
C ASP A 905 12.05 -10.50 11.57
N THR A 906 12.47 -11.75 11.79
CA THR A 906 13.86 -12.07 12.13
C THR A 906 14.79 -12.17 10.92
N ARG A 907 14.23 -12.16 9.70
CA ARG A 907 14.93 -12.37 8.41
C ARG A 907 15.59 -13.74 8.27
N GLU A 908 15.18 -14.71 9.07
CA GLU A 908 15.63 -16.09 8.92
C GLU A 908 14.98 -16.74 7.69
N SER A 909 15.74 -17.58 6.97
CA SER A 909 15.23 -18.31 5.82
C SER A 909 15.87 -19.70 5.69
N ASN A 910 15.09 -20.63 5.14
CA ASN A 910 15.54 -21.93 4.67
C ASN A 910 14.90 -22.18 3.30
N VAL A 911 15.70 -22.03 2.24
CA VAL A 911 15.33 -22.43 0.87
C VAL A 911 16.09 -23.71 0.54
N LEU A 912 15.38 -24.84 0.47
CA LEU A 912 15.98 -26.16 0.26
C LEU A 912 15.49 -26.77 -1.05
N TRP A 913 16.43 -27.22 -1.88
CA TRP A 913 16.13 -27.87 -3.17
C TRP A 913 15.96 -29.38 -2.98
N LYS A 914 14.87 -29.91 -3.52
CA LYS A 914 14.44 -31.31 -3.45
C LYS A 914 15.08 -32.10 -4.60
N THR A 915 16.04 -32.96 -4.28
CA THR A 915 16.74 -33.78 -5.28
C THR A 915 16.56 -35.26 -5.02
N SER A 916 16.20 -36.02 -6.07
CA SER A 916 16.24 -37.49 -6.05
C SER A 916 17.61 -37.98 -6.52
N ILE A 917 18.41 -38.53 -5.60
CA ILE A 917 19.76 -39.00 -5.88
C ILE A 917 19.72 -40.41 -6.47
N GLY A 918 20.46 -40.63 -7.56
CA GLY A 918 20.73 -41.97 -8.14
C GLY A 918 19.55 -42.67 -8.81
N VAL A 919 18.47 -41.96 -9.12
CA VAL A 919 17.29 -42.46 -9.86
C VAL A 919 16.58 -41.34 -10.62
N SER A 920 15.76 -41.70 -11.61
CA SER A 920 14.98 -40.79 -12.44
C SER A 920 13.53 -40.58 -11.98
N GLY A 921 13.20 -40.84 -10.71
CA GLY A 921 11.85 -40.66 -10.16
C GLY A 921 11.88 -40.39 -8.66
N SER A 922 10.79 -39.85 -8.12
CA SER A 922 10.73 -39.43 -6.70
C SER A 922 11.17 -40.53 -5.74
N GLN A 923 12.16 -40.21 -4.90
CA GLN A 923 12.61 -41.05 -3.78
C GLN A 923 12.02 -40.62 -2.45
N GLY A 924 11.00 -39.77 -2.45
CA GLY A 924 10.46 -39.16 -1.25
C GLY A 924 10.03 -37.72 -1.49
N SER A 925 9.66 -37.08 -0.40
CA SER A 925 9.21 -35.69 -0.34
C SER A 925 9.70 -35.08 0.96
N GLY A 926 9.71 -33.75 1.01
CA GLY A 926 9.70 -33.05 2.27
C GLY A 926 9.08 -31.67 2.15
N GLN A 927 8.54 -31.19 3.25
CA GLN A 927 7.85 -29.91 3.35
C GLN A 927 8.09 -29.29 4.73
N ALA A 928 8.32 -27.99 4.75
CA ALA A 928 8.41 -27.20 5.96
C ALA A 928 7.01 -26.88 6.50
N GLU A 929 6.90 -26.84 7.82
CA GLU A 929 5.76 -26.32 8.56
C GLU A 929 6.08 -24.94 9.14
N THR A 930 5.06 -24.13 9.44
CA THR A 930 5.22 -22.79 10.01
C THR A 930 5.90 -22.78 11.38
N ASN A 931 5.86 -23.89 12.12
CA ASN A 931 6.59 -24.09 13.38
C ASN A 931 8.09 -24.43 13.19
N LYS A 932 8.63 -24.35 11.97
CA LYS A 932 10.01 -24.69 11.59
C LYS A 932 10.34 -26.20 11.68
N ASN A 933 9.31 -27.05 11.72
CA ASN A 933 9.45 -28.50 11.52
C ASN A 933 9.45 -28.86 10.03
N TYR A 934 9.91 -30.06 9.73
CA TYR A 934 9.87 -30.67 8.41
C TYR A 934 9.36 -32.11 8.51
N ASP A 935 8.40 -32.41 7.65
CA ASP A 935 7.92 -33.75 7.39
C ASP A 935 8.72 -34.35 6.24
N LEU A 936 9.58 -35.33 6.54
CA LEU A 936 10.41 -35.96 5.53
C LEU A 936 9.93 -37.38 5.24
N THR A 937 9.77 -37.71 3.97
CA THR A 937 9.63 -39.09 3.50
C THR A 937 10.81 -39.47 2.62
N GLY A 938 11.26 -40.71 2.71
CA GLY A 938 12.45 -41.16 2.00
C GLY A 938 12.38 -42.62 1.60
N LYS A 939 13.08 -42.96 0.52
CA LYS A 939 13.21 -44.30 -0.04
C LYS A 939 14.68 -44.61 -0.30
N GLY A 940 14.99 -45.88 -0.44
CA GLY A 940 16.32 -46.34 -0.84
C GLY A 940 17.33 -46.45 0.31
N LYS A 941 18.60 -46.13 0.02
CA LYS A 941 19.75 -46.43 0.89
C LYS A 941 20.95 -45.53 0.62
N VAL A 942 21.77 -45.32 1.65
CA VAL A 942 23.02 -44.53 1.57
C VAL A 942 24.30 -45.33 1.92
N LEU A 943 24.20 -46.54 2.49
CA LEU A 943 25.35 -47.30 3.01
C LEU A 943 26.13 -48.10 1.94
N GLY A 944 26.08 -47.70 0.67
CA GLY A 944 26.65 -48.43 -0.47
C GLY A 944 27.84 -47.73 -1.13
N THR A 945 28.15 -48.11 -2.39
CA THR A 945 29.04 -47.37 -3.30
C THR A 945 28.28 -46.41 -4.20
N SER A 946 26.94 -46.48 -4.17
CA SER A 946 26.02 -45.60 -4.88
C SER A 946 24.80 -45.40 -4.00
N ASP A 947 24.40 -44.14 -3.87
CA ASP A 947 23.31 -43.70 -3.01
C ASP A 947 22.03 -43.59 -3.82
N ARG A 948 20.90 -43.87 -3.16
CA ARG A 948 19.55 -43.71 -3.71
C ARG A 948 18.66 -43.18 -2.60
N PHE A 949 18.33 -41.89 -2.63
CA PHE A 949 17.55 -41.23 -1.58
C PHE A 949 17.03 -39.86 -2.01
N HIS A 950 16.12 -39.28 -1.23
CA HIS A 950 15.66 -37.91 -1.36
C HIS A 950 16.50 -36.98 -0.48
N PHE A 951 17.04 -35.91 -1.06
CA PHE A 951 17.89 -34.95 -0.38
C PHE A 951 17.32 -33.55 -0.54
N MET A 952 17.06 -32.86 0.58
CA MET A 952 16.68 -31.45 0.59
C MET A 952 17.91 -30.64 0.96
N SER A 953 18.48 -29.89 0.01
CA SER A 953 19.80 -29.27 0.18
C SER A 953 19.94 -27.91 -0.49
N LYS A 954 20.96 -27.17 -0.07
CA LYS A 954 21.44 -25.96 -0.72
C LYS A 954 22.97 -25.97 -0.76
N PRO A 955 23.62 -25.27 -1.71
CA PRO A 955 25.07 -25.13 -1.70
C PRO A 955 25.52 -24.27 -0.51
N LEU A 956 26.65 -24.63 0.11
CA LEU A 956 27.31 -23.80 1.13
C LEU A 956 28.63 -23.25 0.57
N LEU A 957 28.73 -21.93 0.45
CA LEU A 957 29.85 -21.24 -0.22
C LEU A 957 31.06 -20.99 0.69
N SER A 958 30.96 -21.31 1.98
CA SER A 958 32.02 -21.09 2.98
C SER A 958 32.08 -22.20 4.02
N ASP A 959 32.98 -22.05 5.00
CA ASP A 959 32.87 -22.75 6.29
C ASP A 959 31.50 -22.47 6.92
N GLY A 960 31.01 -23.40 7.75
CA GLY A 960 29.70 -23.27 8.36
C GLY A 960 29.28 -24.49 9.15
N GLU A 961 28.07 -24.45 9.69
CA GLU A 961 27.48 -25.56 10.43
C GLU A 961 26.02 -25.79 10.07
N ILE A 962 25.59 -27.04 10.16
CA ILE A 962 24.18 -27.43 10.09
C ILE A 962 23.77 -28.07 11.41
N VAL A 963 22.66 -27.59 11.97
CA VAL A 963 22.03 -28.07 13.21
C VAL A 963 20.61 -28.51 12.90
N LEU A 964 20.21 -29.66 13.45
CA LEU A 964 18.87 -30.22 13.25
C LEU A 964 18.36 -30.88 14.53
N ARG A 965 17.13 -30.57 14.94
CA ARG A 965 16.38 -31.37 15.92
C ARG A 965 15.73 -32.55 15.22
N VAL A 966 15.96 -33.76 15.71
CA VAL A 966 15.35 -35.00 15.21
C VAL A 966 14.31 -35.47 16.22
N ASP A 967 13.04 -35.32 15.89
CA ASP A 967 11.92 -35.66 16.78
C ASP A 967 11.54 -37.14 16.65
N SER A 968 11.52 -37.69 15.43
CA SER A 968 11.29 -39.11 15.22
C SER A 968 11.86 -39.61 13.89
N ILE A 969 12.19 -40.91 13.84
CA ILE A 969 12.50 -41.63 12.60
C ILE A 969 11.73 -42.93 12.66
N SER A 970 10.96 -43.23 11.61
CA SER A 970 10.23 -44.49 11.48
C SER A 970 10.49 -45.10 10.10
N ALA A 971 10.73 -46.40 10.05
CA ALA A 971 10.88 -47.14 8.80
C ALA A 971 10.38 -48.57 8.98
N GLY A 972 9.64 -49.09 7.99
CA GLY A 972 9.13 -50.47 8.02
C GLY A 972 10.24 -51.53 8.08
N SER A 973 11.46 -51.17 7.68
CA SER A 973 12.65 -52.03 7.72
C SER A 973 13.26 -52.20 9.12
N GLY A 974 12.90 -51.33 10.08
CA GLY A 974 13.57 -51.22 11.38
C GLY A 974 15.00 -50.65 11.33
N LYS A 975 15.47 -50.20 10.16
CA LYS A 975 16.85 -49.73 9.91
C LYS A 975 16.89 -48.29 9.39
N GLY A 976 15.83 -47.52 9.66
CA GLY A 976 15.73 -46.13 9.22
C GLY A 976 16.89 -45.28 9.73
N LEU A 977 17.41 -44.42 8.86
CA LEU A 977 18.38 -43.37 9.19
C LEU A 977 17.84 -42.02 8.74
N GLY A 978 18.06 -40.98 9.53
CA GLY A 978 17.79 -39.60 9.15
C GLY A 978 18.82 -38.67 9.76
N GLY A 979 19.10 -37.55 9.11
CA GLY A 979 20.04 -36.58 9.63
C GLY A 979 20.50 -35.56 8.59
N VAL A 980 21.70 -35.03 8.82
CA VAL A 980 22.28 -33.94 8.01
C VAL A 980 23.53 -34.43 7.28
N MET A 981 23.80 -33.85 6.11
CA MET A 981 24.91 -34.23 5.25
C MET A 981 25.52 -33.04 4.52
N PHE A 982 26.85 -33.00 4.44
CA PHE A 982 27.60 -32.29 3.40
C PHE A 982 27.97 -33.27 2.29
N ARG A 983 27.75 -32.90 1.03
CA ARG A 983 28.00 -33.72 -0.14
C ARG A 983 28.70 -32.91 -1.23
N LYS A 984 29.68 -33.50 -1.90
CA LYS A 984 30.45 -32.82 -2.96
C LYS A 984 29.58 -32.35 -4.13
N ASP A 985 28.66 -33.19 -4.56
CA ASP A 985 27.73 -32.93 -5.66
C ASP A 985 26.51 -33.88 -5.58
N LEU A 986 25.52 -33.68 -6.45
CA LEU A 986 24.27 -34.45 -6.46
C LEU A 986 24.37 -35.80 -7.20
N SER A 987 25.56 -36.24 -7.60
CA SER A 987 25.75 -37.56 -8.24
C SER A 987 25.55 -38.70 -7.23
N ALA A 988 25.16 -39.88 -7.71
CA ALA A 988 24.86 -41.02 -6.84
C ALA A 988 26.08 -41.56 -6.06
N ASN A 989 27.29 -41.37 -6.59
CA ASN A 989 28.53 -41.92 -6.03
C ASN A 989 29.40 -40.88 -5.31
N ALA A 990 28.93 -39.64 -5.17
CA ALA A 990 29.71 -38.52 -4.63
C ALA A 990 30.30 -38.81 -3.23
N PRO A 991 31.48 -38.24 -2.92
CA PRO A 991 31.96 -38.07 -1.56
C PRO A 991 30.97 -37.29 -0.70
N PHE A 992 30.87 -37.65 0.58
CA PHE A 992 30.01 -36.96 1.55
C PHE A 992 30.49 -37.18 2.99
N VAL A 993 30.06 -36.30 3.90
CA VAL A 993 30.15 -36.47 5.35
C VAL A 993 28.79 -36.13 5.96
N GLY A 994 28.23 -37.02 6.78
CA GLY A 994 26.96 -36.79 7.45
C GLY A 994 26.95 -37.29 8.90
N ILE A 995 26.11 -36.67 9.72
CA ILE A 995 25.75 -37.18 11.03
C ILE A 995 24.30 -37.65 10.97
N VAL A 996 24.08 -38.91 11.38
CA VAL A 996 22.78 -39.58 11.26
C VAL A 996 22.32 -40.08 12.61
N VAL A 997 21.02 -40.07 12.81
CA VAL A 997 20.30 -40.75 13.88
C VAL A 997 19.61 -41.97 13.28
N ASN A 998 19.65 -43.11 13.97
CA ASN A 998 18.89 -44.30 13.58
C ASN A 998 17.52 -44.35 14.28
N GLN A 999 16.67 -45.29 13.88
CA GLN A 999 15.34 -45.48 14.49
C GLN A 999 15.37 -45.79 16.02
N SER A 1000 16.49 -46.28 16.55
CA SER A 1000 16.69 -46.49 18.00
C SER A 1000 17.22 -45.25 18.73
N GLY A 1001 17.50 -44.16 18.02
CA GLY A 1001 18.03 -42.92 18.57
C GLY A 1001 19.56 -42.89 18.72
N ASP A 1002 20.31 -43.88 18.24
CA ASP A 1002 21.77 -43.81 18.22
C ASP A 1002 22.25 -42.86 17.13
N THR A 1003 23.32 -42.12 17.41
CA THR A 1003 23.92 -41.15 16.50
C THR A 1003 25.29 -41.63 16.02
N SER A 1004 25.61 -41.48 14.73
CA SER A 1004 26.93 -41.83 14.19
C SER A 1004 27.32 -40.93 13.02
N MET A 1005 28.63 -40.81 12.76
CA MET A 1005 29.13 -40.16 11.55
C MET A 1005 29.24 -41.20 10.43
N ASN A 1006 28.62 -40.90 9.30
CA ASN A 1006 28.69 -41.68 8.07
C ASN A 1006 29.39 -40.86 6.99
N TYR A 1007 30.41 -41.41 6.32
CA TYR A 1007 31.13 -40.66 5.30
C TYR A 1007 31.72 -41.53 4.19
N ARG A 1008 31.95 -40.90 3.04
CA ARG A 1008 32.65 -41.42 1.86
C ARG A 1008 33.64 -40.35 1.38
N THR A 1009 34.93 -40.65 1.32
CA THR A 1009 35.98 -39.66 0.97
C THR A 1009 36.31 -39.59 -0.52
N SER A 1010 35.96 -40.62 -1.30
CA SER A 1010 36.20 -40.65 -2.74
C SER A 1010 35.03 -41.27 -3.48
N ALA A 1011 34.86 -40.90 -4.76
CA ALA A 1011 33.72 -41.34 -5.53
C ALA A 1011 33.65 -42.87 -5.61
N SER A 1012 32.46 -43.43 -5.35
CA SER A 1012 32.20 -44.88 -5.35
C SER A 1012 32.88 -45.69 -4.24
N ASP A 1013 33.53 -45.05 -3.26
CA ASP A 1013 34.04 -45.75 -2.07
C ASP A 1013 32.90 -46.31 -1.22
N ARG A 1014 33.23 -47.31 -0.39
CA ARG A 1014 32.30 -47.81 0.63
C ARG A 1014 32.13 -46.77 1.72
N VAL A 1015 30.89 -46.56 2.16
CA VAL A 1015 30.58 -45.70 3.30
C VAL A 1015 31.18 -46.27 4.59
N LEU A 1016 31.86 -45.41 5.34
CA LEU A 1016 32.40 -45.69 6.66
C LEU A 1016 31.45 -45.14 7.73
N VAL A 1017 31.14 -45.98 8.73
CA VAL A 1017 30.37 -45.62 9.93
C VAL A 1017 31.35 -45.52 11.10
N ARG A 1018 31.38 -44.37 11.79
CA ARG A 1018 32.31 -44.09 12.91
C ARG A 1018 31.62 -43.35 14.04
N GLY A 1019 32.21 -43.48 15.24
CA GLY A 1019 31.83 -42.67 16.40
C GLY A 1019 30.40 -42.89 16.90
N THR A 1020 29.82 -44.09 16.78
CA THR A 1020 28.46 -44.35 17.28
C THR A 1020 28.32 -44.00 18.76
N LYS A 1021 27.33 -43.17 19.09
CA LYS A 1021 27.00 -42.71 20.44
C LYS A 1021 25.51 -42.91 20.72
N THR A 1022 25.19 -43.34 21.93
CA THR A 1022 23.83 -43.33 22.47
C THR A 1022 23.75 -42.20 23.49
N VAL A 1023 23.09 -41.10 23.12
CA VAL A 1023 22.89 -39.93 23.99
C VAL A 1023 21.39 -39.69 24.15
N GLY A 1024 20.88 -39.78 25.38
CA GLY A 1024 19.47 -39.47 25.69
C GLY A 1024 18.44 -40.59 25.50
N GLY A 1025 18.80 -41.83 25.17
CA GLY A 1025 17.92 -43.02 25.18
C GLY A 1025 16.77 -43.08 24.15
N SER A 1026 16.16 -41.94 23.81
CA SER A 1026 15.15 -41.75 22.76
C SER A 1026 15.30 -40.37 22.11
N ASN A 1027 14.48 -40.08 21.09
CA ASN A 1027 14.30 -38.73 20.54
C ASN A 1027 13.28 -37.95 21.41
N PRO A 1028 13.22 -36.59 21.36
CA PRO A 1028 13.96 -35.70 20.47
C PRO A 1028 15.43 -35.51 20.86
N LYS A 1029 16.29 -35.18 19.88
CA LYS A 1029 17.69 -34.77 20.10
C LYS A 1029 18.19 -33.85 18.99
N TRP A 1030 19.24 -33.07 19.27
CA TRP A 1030 19.89 -32.21 18.29
C TRP A 1030 21.17 -32.86 17.77
N ILE A 1031 21.37 -32.81 16.46
CA ILE A 1031 22.61 -33.17 15.79
C ILE A 1031 23.23 -31.93 15.15
N LYS A 1032 24.56 -31.89 15.11
CA LYS A 1032 25.31 -30.80 14.50
C LYS A 1032 26.49 -31.31 13.72
N LEU A 1033 26.72 -30.75 12.55
CA LEU A 1033 27.89 -31.01 11.71
C LEU A 1033 28.55 -29.70 11.32
N VAL A 1034 29.80 -29.52 11.73
CA VAL A 1034 30.60 -28.30 11.50
C VAL A 1034 31.64 -28.57 10.42
N ARG A 1035 31.70 -27.73 9.39
CA ARG A 1035 32.75 -27.72 8.36
C ARG A 1035 33.74 -26.58 8.65
N SER A 1036 35.03 -26.91 8.65
CA SER A 1036 36.10 -25.92 8.53
C SER A 1036 37.17 -26.39 7.55
N GLY A 1037 37.25 -25.74 6.39
CA GLY A 1037 37.95 -26.23 5.21
C GLY A 1037 37.45 -27.64 4.83
N ASP A 1038 38.38 -28.59 4.81
CA ASP A 1038 38.11 -30.01 4.55
C ASP A 1038 37.88 -30.83 5.82
N SER A 1039 37.80 -30.19 7.00
CA SER A 1039 37.57 -30.86 8.29
C SER A 1039 36.10 -30.81 8.69
N TYR A 1040 35.54 -31.95 9.08
CA TYR A 1040 34.13 -32.09 9.45
C TYR A 1040 34.01 -32.69 10.85
N THR A 1041 33.32 -32.00 11.74
CA THR A 1041 33.16 -32.42 13.14
C THR A 1041 31.69 -32.58 13.51
N ALA A 1042 31.33 -33.77 14.00
CA ALA A 1042 29.98 -34.15 14.37
C ALA A 1042 29.75 -34.06 15.89
N TYR A 1043 28.60 -33.52 16.29
CA TYR A 1043 28.17 -33.40 17.68
C TYR A 1043 26.69 -33.80 17.84
N VAL A 1044 26.32 -34.23 19.05
CA VAL A 1044 24.94 -34.54 19.45
C VAL A 1044 24.61 -33.88 20.80
N SER A 1045 23.38 -33.43 20.98
CA SER A 1045 22.90 -32.76 22.19
C SER A 1045 21.46 -33.16 22.52
N VAL A 1046 21.08 -33.10 23.80
CA VAL A 1046 19.70 -33.30 24.28
C VAL A 1046 18.99 -31.99 24.64
N ASP A 1047 19.69 -30.85 24.55
CA ASP A 1047 19.22 -29.55 25.05
C ASP A 1047 19.66 -28.36 24.17
N LYS A 1048 20.30 -28.62 23.01
CA LYS A 1048 20.88 -27.65 22.06
C LYS A 1048 22.00 -26.76 22.64
N SER A 1049 22.32 -26.88 23.93
CA SER A 1049 23.33 -26.05 24.62
C SER A 1049 24.60 -26.84 24.96
N SER A 1050 24.44 -28.07 25.44
CA SER A 1050 25.52 -28.99 25.80
C SER A 1050 25.78 -29.98 24.66
N TRP A 1051 26.92 -29.85 23.99
CA TRP A 1051 27.27 -30.65 22.81
C TRP A 1051 28.26 -31.77 23.12
N THR A 1052 27.86 -33.02 22.86
CA THR A 1052 28.73 -34.21 22.96
C THR A 1052 29.39 -34.48 21.62
N TYR A 1053 30.73 -34.56 21.62
CA TYR A 1053 31.51 -34.94 20.44
C TYR A 1053 31.21 -36.39 19.99
N VAL A 1054 30.97 -36.56 18.69
CA VAL A 1054 30.71 -37.86 18.05
C VAL A 1054 31.96 -38.34 17.32
N TYR A 1055 32.42 -37.60 16.31
CA TYR A 1055 33.61 -37.92 15.51
C TYR A 1055 34.09 -36.72 14.68
N ASN A 1056 35.34 -36.76 14.20
CA ASN A 1056 35.91 -35.82 13.23
C ASN A 1056 36.54 -36.61 12.08
N THR A 1057 36.39 -36.10 10.86
CA THR A 1057 37.04 -36.65 9.66
C THR A 1057 37.44 -35.53 8.71
N SER A 1058 38.31 -35.84 7.76
CA SER A 1058 38.62 -34.95 6.64
C SER A 1058 38.13 -35.54 5.32
N ALA A 1059 37.58 -34.70 4.44
CA ALA A 1059 37.14 -35.05 3.09
C ALA A 1059 37.17 -33.83 2.17
N ASP A 1060 37.74 -33.96 0.97
CA ASP A 1060 37.63 -32.92 -0.07
C ASP A 1060 36.25 -33.01 -0.75
N LEU A 1061 35.36 -32.12 -0.32
CA LEU A 1061 34.02 -31.96 -0.92
C LEU A 1061 33.94 -30.76 -1.88
N GLY A 1062 35.07 -30.15 -2.24
CA GLY A 1062 35.11 -28.93 -3.04
C GLY A 1062 34.76 -27.67 -2.24
N LEU A 1063 34.75 -26.53 -2.93
CA LEU A 1063 34.51 -25.21 -2.31
C LEU A 1063 33.04 -25.01 -1.93
N THR A 1064 32.12 -25.49 -2.77
CA THR A 1064 30.68 -25.27 -2.68
C THR A 1064 29.88 -26.57 -2.49
N PRO A 1065 30.14 -27.37 -1.44
CA PRO A 1065 29.39 -28.61 -1.22
C PRO A 1065 27.91 -28.32 -0.95
N ASP A 1066 27.05 -29.27 -1.33
CA ASP A 1066 25.65 -29.27 -0.91
C ASP A 1066 25.53 -29.66 0.57
N VAL A 1067 24.80 -28.88 1.35
CA VAL A 1067 24.44 -29.15 2.74
C VAL A 1067 22.93 -29.32 2.85
N GLY A 1068 22.48 -30.33 3.60
CA GLY A 1068 21.05 -30.59 3.67
C GLY A 1068 20.62 -31.71 4.61
N ILE A 1069 19.33 -32.02 4.55
CA ILE A 1069 18.64 -33.02 5.36
C ILE A 1069 18.16 -34.20 4.50
N PHE A 1070 18.11 -35.39 5.10
CA PHE A 1070 17.58 -36.59 4.44
C PHE A 1070 17.01 -37.60 5.44
N THR A 1071 16.18 -38.51 4.93
CA THR A 1071 15.76 -39.74 5.62
C THR A 1071 15.76 -40.91 4.65
N VAL A 1072 16.08 -42.11 5.13
CA VAL A 1072 16.14 -43.34 4.32
C VAL A 1072 15.76 -44.57 5.13
N PRO A 1073 15.04 -45.54 4.55
CA PRO A 1073 14.67 -46.79 5.22
C PRO A 1073 15.79 -47.82 5.24
N GLN A 1074 16.85 -47.68 4.44
CA GLN A 1074 17.93 -48.68 4.31
C GLN A 1074 17.42 -50.08 3.92
N GLY A 1075 16.41 -50.15 3.04
CA GLY A 1075 15.77 -51.41 2.63
C GLY A 1075 14.51 -51.17 1.78
N PRO A 1076 13.71 -52.23 1.53
CA PRO A 1076 12.39 -52.09 0.91
C PRO A 1076 11.44 -51.27 1.81
N GLY A 1077 10.52 -50.54 1.18
CA GLY A 1077 9.56 -49.67 1.86
C GLY A 1077 10.05 -48.22 1.97
N ASP A 1078 9.29 -47.43 2.71
CA ASP A 1078 9.51 -46.00 2.88
C ASP A 1078 9.95 -45.71 4.34
N SER A 1079 10.70 -44.64 4.55
CA SER A 1079 10.98 -44.06 5.86
C SER A 1079 10.29 -42.72 6.01
N GLN A 1080 9.85 -42.41 7.23
CA GLN A 1080 9.37 -41.09 7.60
C GLN A 1080 10.25 -40.54 8.72
N ALA A 1081 10.52 -39.24 8.69
CA ALA A 1081 11.19 -38.56 9.79
C ALA A 1081 10.49 -37.22 10.05
N MET A 1082 10.28 -36.94 11.33
CA MET A 1082 9.87 -35.62 11.81
C MET A 1082 11.11 -34.95 12.36
N VAL A 1083 11.47 -33.81 11.79
CA VAL A 1083 12.63 -33.03 12.21
C VAL A 1083 12.24 -31.56 12.36
N GLY A 1084 13.03 -30.76 13.05
CA GLY A 1084 12.73 -29.34 13.25
C GLY A 1084 13.93 -28.55 13.70
N ASP A 1085 13.72 -27.27 13.97
CA ASP A 1085 14.77 -26.31 14.35
C ASP A 1085 15.99 -26.35 13.41
N LEU A 1086 15.76 -26.54 12.10
CA LEU A 1086 16.85 -26.56 11.13
C LEU A 1086 17.53 -25.19 11.09
N GLU A 1087 18.84 -25.20 11.28
CA GLU A 1087 19.70 -24.03 11.15
C GLU A 1087 20.91 -24.39 10.28
N ILE A 1088 21.15 -23.59 9.25
CA ILE A 1088 22.35 -23.65 8.41
C ILE A 1088 23.03 -22.29 8.54
N ARG A 1089 24.23 -22.26 9.10
CA ARG A 1089 24.96 -21.03 9.45
C ARG A 1089 26.32 -20.98 8.79
#